data_AF-A0A973DJX2-F1
#
_entry.id   AF-A0A973DJX2-F1
#
_cell.length_a   1.000
_cell.length_b   1.000
_cell.length_c   1.000
_cell.angle_alpha   90.00
_cell.angle_beta   90.00
_cell.angle_gamma   90.00
#
_symmetry.space_group_name_H-M   'P 1'
#
loop_
_entity.id
_entity.type
_entity.pdbx_description
1 polymer ?
#
loop_
_entity_poly.entity_id
_entity_poly.type
_entity_poly.pdbx_seq_one_letter_code
_entity_poly.pdbx_strand_id
1 'polypeptide(L)'
;MLATLRSIAEAVSQQADLNSALGCFVQMVKDAMQTQCCSIYFADYSQDNFVLMATQGLNPDAVGKFRIGFTEGLVGLVAQREEPINIAFAKSHPRFKLSPEVNEEGYNAFLSVPVVHQKKVLGVIVVQQKLARVFSPDEESFLITLSAQLASQLAHAEIKEILRVDEFSHQTSVLKGVSSAPGIAIGEAFVVIPKLDFSSIELQKDDDVSTQRKLFTQAVAATRNEFNTLSMTLSDSIPQEALAVFDVYQQLLDAKSLGQNVEAQLQQGWNAKSALKIVIEKLVTQFNAMQDPYIKERAVDVKDIGLRVLHHLVNTEHAAKPYPKDTILIAGTLTPAMLAEVPKGHLAGVVSVNGAANSHASILTRAMGIPAIWGIEDVPLLQFEGKQMILDAYAGRLYISPSQMLQEEYSQLKYQEALLNDRFVAEQNLDAVTKDGEHISLLLNAGLELNTEHDNKPFCDGVGLYRTEAWFMQKGQFPSQSEQESWYREVLTSYHPNPVVMRTLDIGGDKVLDYFNITEENPFLGWRGIRVTLDHPELFLDQLKAMLKANIGLGNLKIMLPMISGSEEVDESLKLLEQAYFELSEQYPEQAIERPEIGVMLEVPSSVFMLEEWSQKVDFCSVGSNDLTQYMLAVDRSNARVAELFNPYHPSVLRVLLKIAQECQQHELPFSLCG
;
A
#
# COMPACT_ATOMS: atom_id res chain seq x y z
N MET A 1 -15.43 2.17 35.23
CA MET A 1 -15.58 1.38 33.99
C MET A 1 -14.34 1.41 33.10
N LEU A 2 -13.75 2.57 32.74
CA LEU A 2 -12.54 2.62 31.88
C LEU A 2 -11.32 1.85 32.45
N ALA A 3 -11.02 1.98 33.75
CA ALA A 3 -9.94 1.22 34.39
C ALA A 3 -10.20 -0.31 34.37
N THR A 4 -11.46 -0.71 34.54
CA THR A 4 -11.90 -2.11 34.46
C THR A 4 -11.77 -2.66 33.04
N LEU A 5 -12.16 -1.88 32.03
CA LEU A 5 -12.00 -2.18 30.61
C LEU A 5 -10.53 -2.47 30.27
N ARG A 6 -9.64 -1.56 30.66
CA ARG A 6 -8.19 -1.69 30.45
C ARG A 6 -7.62 -2.93 31.15
N SER A 7 -8.04 -3.17 32.39
CA SER A 7 -7.60 -4.34 33.16
C SER A 7 -8.05 -5.66 32.52
N ILE A 8 -9.27 -5.72 31.97
CA ILE A 8 -9.76 -6.92 31.25
C ILE A 8 -8.92 -7.14 29.98
N ALA A 9 -8.72 -6.09 29.18
CA ALA A 9 -7.94 -6.20 27.94
C ALA A 9 -6.48 -6.62 28.19
N GLU A 10 -5.84 -6.06 29.23
CA GLU A 10 -4.47 -6.42 29.65
C GLU A 10 -4.38 -7.85 30.20
N ALA A 11 -5.37 -8.31 30.97
CA ALA A 11 -5.37 -9.67 31.52
C ALA A 11 -5.57 -10.75 30.43
N VAL A 12 -6.38 -10.45 29.42
CA VAL A 12 -6.62 -11.33 28.27
C VAL A 12 -5.38 -11.41 27.37
N SER A 13 -4.70 -10.28 27.12
CA SER A 13 -3.48 -10.27 26.29
C SER A 13 -2.28 -10.97 26.92
N GLN A 14 -2.28 -11.16 28.24
CA GLN A 14 -1.21 -11.87 28.97
C GLN A 14 -1.38 -13.39 28.98
N GLN A 15 -2.49 -13.95 28.45
CA GLN A 15 -2.70 -15.40 28.42
C GLN A 15 -1.91 -16.07 27.29
N ALA A 16 -1.43 -17.29 27.54
CA ALA A 16 -0.58 -18.03 26.61
C ALA A 16 -1.33 -18.68 25.44
N ASP A 17 -2.63 -18.95 25.61
CA ASP A 17 -3.48 -19.60 24.62
C ASP A 17 -4.90 -19.04 24.60
N LEU A 18 -5.60 -19.21 23.47
CA LEU A 18 -6.92 -18.65 23.22
C LEU A 18 -7.98 -19.13 24.21
N ASN A 19 -7.96 -20.41 24.60
CA ASN A 19 -8.98 -20.95 25.51
C ASN A 19 -8.81 -20.34 26.91
N SER A 20 -7.58 -20.20 27.38
CA SER A 20 -7.26 -19.50 28.64
C SER A 20 -7.64 -18.02 28.57
N ALA A 21 -7.37 -17.35 27.44
CA ALA A 21 -7.74 -15.96 27.19
C ALA A 21 -9.25 -15.74 27.26
N LEU A 22 -10.02 -16.58 26.57
CA LEU A 22 -11.48 -16.52 26.55
C LEU A 22 -12.08 -16.86 27.91
N GLY A 23 -11.54 -17.86 28.61
CA GLY A 23 -11.95 -18.21 29.97
C GLY A 23 -11.75 -17.05 30.96
N CYS A 24 -10.59 -16.39 30.88
CA CYS A 24 -10.29 -15.19 31.67
C CYS A 24 -11.27 -14.05 31.34
N PHE A 25 -11.50 -13.80 30.04
CA PHE A 25 -12.41 -12.78 29.55
C PHE A 25 -13.83 -12.95 30.11
N VAL A 26 -14.45 -14.12 29.91
CA VAL A 26 -15.83 -14.33 30.36
C VAL A 26 -15.97 -14.24 31.89
N GLN A 27 -14.94 -14.65 32.65
CA GLN A 27 -14.94 -14.53 34.10
C GLN A 27 -14.90 -13.06 34.55
N MET A 28 -13.97 -12.26 34.00
CA MET A 28 -13.84 -10.86 34.40
C MET A 28 -15.03 -10.01 33.95
N VAL A 29 -15.61 -10.29 32.78
CA VAL A 29 -16.82 -9.59 32.30
C VAL A 29 -18.02 -9.89 33.18
N LYS A 30 -18.23 -11.16 33.56
CA LYS A 30 -19.28 -11.56 34.52
C LYS A 30 -19.16 -10.77 35.83
N ASP A 31 -17.95 -10.71 36.39
CA ASP A 31 -17.69 -10.04 37.67
C ASP A 31 -17.84 -8.52 37.55
N ALA A 32 -17.33 -7.92 36.47
CA ALA A 32 -17.41 -6.48 36.23
C ALA A 32 -18.85 -5.99 36.03
N MET A 33 -19.68 -6.77 35.34
CA MET A 33 -21.10 -6.47 35.11
C MET A 33 -22.01 -6.96 36.25
N GLN A 34 -21.44 -7.60 37.28
CA GLN A 34 -22.18 -8.19 38.42
C GLN A 34 -23.32 -9.12 37.97
N THR A 35 -23.06 -9.93 36.95
CA THR A 35 -24.02 -10.86 36.39
C THR A 35 -23.71 -12.30 36.77
N GLN A 36 -24.59 -13.22 36.38
CA GLN A 36 -24.47 -14.64 36.75
C GLN A 36 -23.99 -15.51 35.59
N CYS A 37 -23.95 -14.95 34.37
CA CYS A 37 -23.52 -15.64 33.18
C CYS A 37 -22.87 -14.67 32.20
N CYS A 38 -21.68 -15.04 31.71
CA CYS A 38 -21.09 -14.46 30.50
C CYS A 38 -20.60 -15.61 29.61
N SER A 39 -20.89 -15.53 28.31
CA SER A 39 -20.53 -16.54 27.32
C SER A 39 -20.11 -15.88 26.02
N ILE A 40 -19.26 -16.56 25.25
CA ILE A 40 -18.83 -16.09 23.93
C ILE A 40 -18.94 -17.21 22.90
N TYR A 41 -19.50 -16.85 21.74
CA TYR A 41 -19.73 -17.73 20.61
C TYR A 41 -18.92 -17.26 19.41
N PHE A 42 -18.26 -18.15 18.67
CA PHE A 42 -17.53 -17.81 17.44
C PHE A 42 -18.25 -18.31 16.20
N ALA A 43 -18.18 -17.52 15.15
CA ALA A 43 -18.71 -17.85 13.84
C ALA A 43 -17.84 -18.94 13.18
N ASP A 44 -18.43 -20.08 12.85
CA ASP A 44 -17.89 -21.08 11.95
C ASP A 44 -18.64 -20.96 10.60
N TYR A 45 -18.07 -20.18 9.70
CA TYR A 45 -18.62 -19.96 8.36
C TYR A 45 -18.56 -21.22 7.48
N SER A 46 -17.74 -22.21 7.81
CA SER A 46 -17.65 -23.46 7.05
C SER A 46 -18.85 -24.36 7.31
N GLN A 47 -19.42 -24.29 8.51
CA GLN A 47 -20.56 -25.11 8.95
C GLN A 47 -21.84 -24.28 9.18
N ASP A 48 -21.83 -23.00 8.79
CA ASP A 48 -22.94 -22.05 8.93
C ASP A 48 -23.55 -22.04 10.35
N ASN A 49 -22.69 -22.00 11.37
CA ASN A 49 -23.11 -21.97 12.76
C ASN A 49 -22.18 -21.17 13.69
N PHE A 50 -22.61 -20.99 14.93
CA PHE A 50 -21.87 -20.42 16.03
C PHE A 50 -21.47 -21.49 17.04
N VAL A 51 -20.21 -21.51 17.45
CA VAL A 51 -19.65 -22.43 18.44
C VAL A 51 -19.53 -21.75 19.79
N LEU A 52 -20.03 -22.37 20.87
CA LEU A 52 -19.77 -21.88 22.23
C LEU A 52 -18.29 -22.10 22.59
N MET A 53 -17.50 -21.03 22.69
CA MET A 53 -16.04 -21.12 22.90
C MET A 53 -15.60 -20.94 24.35
N ALA A 54 -16.34 -20.15 25.13
CA ALA A 54 -16.14 -20.06 26.58
C ALA A 54 -17.41 -19.61 27.27
N THR A 55 -17.56 -20.03 28.53
CA THR A 55 -18.68 -19.61 29.38
C THR A 55 -18.29 -19.60 30.85
N GLN A 56 -18.93 -18.71 31.60
CA GLN A 56 -18.96 -18.69 33.05
C GLN A 56 -20.41 -18.52 33.48
N GLY A 57 -21.14 -19.62 33.65
CA GLY A 57 -22.55 -19.64 34.06
C GLY A 57 -23.40 -20.69 33.34
N LEU A 58 -23.11 -20.97 32.07
CA LEU A 58 -23.71 -22.09 31.33
C LEU A 58 -23.01 -23.41 31.64
N ASN A 59 -23.54 -24.51 31.10
CA ASN A 59 -22.94 -25.84 31.21
C ASN A 59 -21.50 -25.86 30.61
N PRO A 60 -20.45 -26.12 31.43
CA PRO A 60 -19.07 -26.16 30.93
C PRO A 60 -18.83 -27.28 29.90
N ASP A 61 -19.56 -28.40 29.99
CA ASP A 61 -19.38 -29.54 29.07
C ASP A 61 -19.84 -29.24 27.63
N ALA A 62 -20.59 -28.15 27.45
CA ALA A 62 -21.08 -27.66 26.16
C ALA A 62 -20.02 -26.84 25.40
N VAL A 63 -18.97 -26.37 26.07
CA VAL A 63 -17.89 -25.58 25.44
C VAL A 63 -17.18 -26.42 24.36
N GLY A 64 -17.01 -25.84 23.17
CA GLY A 64 -16.45 -26.48 21.99
C GLY A 64 -17.37 -27.49 21.29
N LYS A 65 -18.51 -27.85 21.88
CA LYS A 65 -19.45 -28.87 21.35
C LYS A 65 -20.78 -28.28 20.90
N PHE A 66 -21.35 -27.37 21.69
CA PHE A 66 -22.64 -26.76 21.37
C PHE A 66 -22.52 -25.85 20.13
N ARG A 67 -23.50 -25.96 19.23
CA ARG A 67 -23.62 -25.21 17.99
C ARG A 67 -25.00 -24.58 17.87
N ILE A 68 -25.08 -23.35 17.37
CA ILE A 68 -26.35 -22.69 17.06
C ILE A 68 -26.26 -22.00 15.68
N GLY A 69 -27.25 -22.19 14.80
CA GLY A 69 -27.16 -21.65 13.43
C GLY A 69 -27.16 -20.11 13.38
N PHE A 70 -26.62 -19.53 12.30
CA PHE A 70 -26.63 -18.06 12.10
C PHE A 70 -28.03 -17.46 12.08
N THR A 71 -29.04 -18.26 11.73
CA THR A 71 -30.45 -17.85 11.68
C THR A 71 -31.25 -18.26 12.91
N GLU A 72 -30.59 -18.85 13.91
CA GLU A 72 -31.24 -19.47 15.07
C GLU A 72 -30.93 -18.74 16.38
N GLY A 73 -31.93 -18.73 17.27
CA GLY A 73 -31.76 -18.14 18.61
C GLY A 73 -31.58 -16.63 18.60
N LEU A 74 -31.37 -16.10 19.80
CA LEU A 74 -31.00 -14.69 19.98
C LEU A 74 -29.56 -14.41 19.54
N VAL A 75 -28.67 -15.40 19.67
CA VAL A 75 -27.27 -15.31 19.24
C VAL A 75 -27.19 -15.07 17.73
N GLY A 76 -27.89 -15.87 16.92
CA GLY A 76 -27.97 -15.66 15.48
C GLY A 76 -28.61 -14.33 15.11
N LEU A 77 -29.65 -13.90 15.86
CA LEU A 77 -30.30 -12.60 15.60
C LEU A 77 -29.37 -11.40 15.81
N VAL A 78 -28.53 -11.43 16.84
CA VAL A 78 -27.50 -10.39 17.10
C VAL A 78 -26.50 -10.36 15.95
N ALA A 79 -26.01 -11.53 15.52
CA ALA A 79 -25.10 -11.62 14.39
C ALA A 79 -25.72 -11.11 13.08
N GLN A 80 -26.98 -11.43 12.80
CA GLN A 80 -27.69 -11.00 11.59
C GLN A 80 -27.90 -9.49 11.51
N ARG A 81 -28.14 -8.86 12.67
CA ARG A 81 -28.41 -7.42 12.74
C ARG A 81 -27.14 -6.60 12.89
N GLU A 82 -26.05 -7.21 13.33
CA GLU A 82 -24.82 -6.51 13.74
C GLU A 82 -25.11 -5.43 14.81
N GLU A 83 -26.16 -5.64 15.60
CA GLU A 83 -26.66 -4.70 16.62
C GLU A 83 -26.80 -5.41 17.97
N PRO A 84 -26.63 -4.68 19.08
CA PRO A 84 -26.86 -5.22 20.42
C PRO A 84 -28.33 -5.58 20.63
N ILE A 85 -28.58 -6.65 21.40
CA ILE A 85 -29.91 -7.00 21.89
C ILE A 85 -29.90 -6.98 23.42
N ASN A 86 -30.76 -6.14 24.00
CA ASN A 86 -30.88 -5.92 25.43
C ASN A 86 -32.34 -6.08 25.87
N ILE A 87 -32.68 -7.23 26.46
CA ILE A 87 -34.07 -7.60 26.79
C ILE A 87 -34.20 -8.17 28.21
N ALA A 88 -35.27 -7.80 28.90
CA ALA A 88 -35.54 -8.24 30.28
C ALA A 88 -36.09 -9.67 30.38
N PHE A 89 -36.78 -10.13 29.34
CA PHE A 89 -37.44 -11.44 29.28
C PHE A 89 -37.06 -12.16 27.99
N ALA A 90 -35.89 -12.80 27.98
CA ALA A 90 -35.36 -13.50 26.82
C ALA A 90 -36.34 -14.56 26.29
N LYS A 91 -36.94 -15.34 27.19
CA LYS A 91 -37.86 -16.45 26.86
C LYS A 91 -39.14 -16.04 26.14
N SER A 92 -39.58 -14.79 26.29
CA SER A 92 -40.76 -14.29 25.59
C SER A 92 -40.43 -13.78 24.18
N HIS A 93 -39.14 -13.67 23.82
CA HIS A 93 -38.74 -13.20 22.51
C HIS A 93 -39.02 -14.27 21.44
N PRO A 94 -39.65 -13.95 20.29
CA PRO A 94 -40.02 -14.94 19.27
C PRO A 94 -38.85 -15.77 18.71
N ARG A 95 -37.63 -15.21 18.76
CA ARG A 95 -36.40 -15.85 18.30
C ARG A 95 -35.63 -16.58 19.40
N PHE A 96 -36.15 -16.65 20.64
CA PHE A 96 -35.48 -17.42 21.71
C PHE A 96 -35.60 -18.92 21.44
N LYS A 97 -34.47 -19.63 21.44
CA LYS A 97 -34.41 -21.08 21.19
C LYS A 97 -33.84 -21.76 22.43
N LEU A 98 -34.69 -22.49 23.14
CA LEU A 98 -34.26 -23.21 24.33
C LEU A 98 -33.38 -24.40 23.96
N SER A 99 -32.18 -24.44 24.54
CA SER A 99 -31.19 -25.50 24.29
C SER A 99 -30.81 -26.17 25.61
N PRO A 100 -31.28 -27.41 25.88
CA PRO A 100 -31.01 -28.10 27.15
C PRO A 100 -29.52 -28.30 27.43
N GLU A 101 -28.71 -28.43 26.38
CA GLU A 101 -27.26 -28.68 26.45
C GLU A 101 -26.49 -27.57 27.17
N VAL A 102 -26.93 -26.31 27.05
CA VAL A 102 -26.26 -25.15 27.67
C VAL A 102 -26.85 -24.79 29.04
N ASN A 103 -27.99 -25.37 29.43
CA ASN A 103 -28.65 -25.14 30.73
C ASN A 103 -28.97 -23.66 31.03
N GLU A 104 -29.44 -22.91 30.03
CA GLU A 104 -29.75 -21.48 30.17
C GLU A 104 -31.16 -21.17 30.74
N GLU A 105 -31.92 -22.20 31.12
CA GLU A 105 -33.30 -22.09 31.63
C GLU A 105 -33.44 -21.20 32.86
N GLY A 106 -32.37 -21.05 33.65
CA GLY A 106 -32.40 -20.23 34.85
C GLY A 106 -32.47 -18.73 34.60
N TYR A 107 -32.11 -18.26 33.40
CA TYR A 107 -31.89 -16.84 33.12
C TYR A 107 -33.11 -16.16 32.46
N ASN A 108 -33.31 -14.89 32.78
CA ASN A 108 -34.40 -14.08 32.25
C ASN A 108 -33.89 -12.89 31.43
N ALA A 109 -32.98 -12.08 31.98
CA ALA A 109 -32.40 -10.96 31.24
C ALA A 109 -31.29 -11.44 30.29
N PHE A 110 -31.20 -10.80 29.13
CA PHE A 110 -30.25 -11.12 28.07
C PHE A 110 -29.73 -9.83 27.44
N LEU A 111 -28.42 -9.60 27.57
CA LEU A 111 -27.69 -8.59 26.83
C LEU A 111 -26.68 -9.30 25.95
N SER A 112 -26.66 -8.98 24.67
CA SER A 112 -25.70 -9.56 23.75
C SER A 112 -25.26 -8.56 22.71
N VAL A 113 -23.98 -8.63 22.35
CA VAL A 113 -23.33 -7.72 21.40
C VAL A 113 -22.56 -8.55 20.37
N PRO A 114 -22.49 -8.11 19.10
CA PRO A 114 -21.67 -8.76 18.11
C PRO A 114 -20.20 -8.40 18.32
N VAL A 115 -19.32 -9.32 17.93
CA VAL A 115 -17.88 -9.11 17.80
C VAL A 115 -17.60 -8.97 16.31
N VAL A 116 -17.37 -7.75 15.84
CA VAL A 116 -17.20 -7.44 14.42
C VAL A 116 -15.80 -6.91 14.16
N HIS A 117 -15.13 -7.45 13.15
CA HIS A 117 -13.85 -6.95 12.65
C HIS A 117 -13.93 -6.80 11.13
N GLN A 118 -13.56 -5.63 10.59
CA GLN A 118 -13.56 -5.35 9.15
C GLN A 118 -14.86 -5.79 8.41
N LYS A 119 -16.03 -5.45 8.96
CA LYS A 119 -17.37 -5.83 8.46
C LYS A 119 -17.67 -7.34 8.43
N LYS A 120 -16.87 -8.17 9.13
CA LYS A 120 -17.14 -9.60 9.33
C LYS A 120 -17.51 -9.85 10.79
N VAL A 121 -18.62 -10.55 11.03
CA VAL A 121 -19.01 -11.00 12.37
C VAL A 121 -18.13 -12.19 12.76
N LEU A 122 -17.21 -11.98 13.70
CA LEU A 122 -16.34 -13.05 14.20
C LEU A 122 -17.02 -13.88 15.29
N GLY A 123 -17.98 -13.28 16.00
CA GLY A 123 -18.64 -13.93 17.11
C GLY A 123 -19.68 -13.05 17.80
N VAL A 124 -20.20 -13.56 18.91
CA VAL A 124 -21.24 -12.90 19.72
C VAL A 124 -20.93 -13.11 21.20
N ILE A 125 -20.95 -12.03 21.99
CA ILE A 125 -20.84 -12.08 23.45
C ILE A 125 -22.24 -12.01 24.05
N VAL A 126 -22.50 -12.84 25.06
CA VAL A 126 -23.80 -12.96 25.72
C VAL A 126 -23.62 -12.84 27.23
N VAL A 127 -24.41 -11.96 27.85
CA VAL A 127 -24.48 -11.76 29.29
C VAL A 127 -25.91 -11.99 29.76
N GLN A 128 -26.07 -12.83 30.79
CA GLN A 128 -27.38 -13.27 31.27
C GLN A 128 -27.47 -13.23 32.81
N GLN A 129 -28.69 -13.06 33.33
CA GLN A 129 -28.97 -13.14 34.77
C GLN A 129 -30.41 -13.56 35.07
N LYS A 130 -30.63 -14.07 36.30
CA LYS A 130 -31.94 -14.57 36.76
C LYS A 130 -32.96 -13.45 36.98
N LEU A 131 -32.52 -12.29 37.47
CA LEU A 131 -33.41 -11.15 37.66
C LEU A 131 -33.76 -10.54 36.29
N ALA A 132 -35.05 -10.45 35.98
CA ALA A 132 -35.52 -9.77 34.78
C ALA A 132 -35.25 -8.26 34.88
N ARG A 133 -34.39 -7.74 34.00
CA ARG A 133 -34.09 -6.31 33.87
C ARG A 133 -33.59 -6.00 32.45
N VAL A 134 -33.77 -4.77 32.02
CA VAL A 134 -33.02 -4.22 30.88
C VAL A 134 -31.71 -3.66 31.44
N PHE A 135 -30.58 -3.97 30.80
CA PHE A 135 -29.28 -3.43 31.20
C PHE A 135 -29.22 -1.95 30.85
N SER A 136 -28.50 -1.17 31.65
CA SER A 136 -28.36 0.27 31.42
C SER A 136 -27.53 0.57 30.15
N PRO A 137 -27.70 1.75 29.55
CA PRO A 137 -26.89 2.16 28.39
C PRO A 137 -25.38 2.12 28.63
N ASP A 138 -24.94 2.37 29.87
CA ASP A 138 -23.53 2.29 30.24
C ASP A 138 -23.01 0.84 30.25
N GLU A 139 -23.82 -0.11 30.75
CA GLU A 139 -23.49 -1.54 30.73
C GLU A 139 -23.45 -2.09 29.29
N GLU A 140 -24.37 -1.63 28.44
CA GLU A 140 -24.40 -1.97 27.02
C GLU A 140 -23.18 -1.41 26.29
N SER A 141 -22.88 -0.12 26.47
CA SER A 141 -21.70 0.55 25.88
C SER A 141 -20.39 -0.09 26.34
N PHE A 142 -20.31 -0.50 27.61
CA PHE A 142 -19.18 -1.22 28.16
C PHE A 142 -18.92 -2.54 27.43
N LEU A 143 -19.98 -3.33 27.19
CA LEU A 143 -19.87 -4.62 26.51
C LEU A 143 -19.54 -4.46 25.02
N ILE A 144 -20.10 -3.45 24.34
CA ILE A 144 -19.74 -3.08 22.95
C ILE A 144 -18.26 -2.69 22.85
N THR A 145 -17.77 -1.90 23.81
CA THR A 145 -16.35 -1.48 23.81
C THR A 145 -15.41 -2.68 23.98
N LEU A 146 -15.77 -3.61 24.86
CA LEU A 146 -15.03 -4.86 25.03
C LEU A 146 -15.08 -5.75 23.79
N SER A 147 -16.24 -5.83 23.11
CA SER A 147 -16.37 -6.63 21.89
C SER A 147 -15.47 -6.10 20.77
N ALA A 148 -15.39 -4.77 20.59
CA ALA A 148 -14.51 -4.14 19.62
C ALA A 148 -13.02 -4.39 19.93
N GLN A 149 -12.61 -4.34 21.20
CA GLN A 149 -11.23 -4.64 21.60
C GLN A 149 -10.87 -6.12 21.39
N LEU A 150 -11.80 -7.02 21.71
CA LEU A 150 -11.61 -8.46 21.53
C LEU A 150 -11.56 -8.84 20.04
N ALA A 151 -12.35 -8.16 19.19
CA ALA A 151 -12.42 -8.44 17.75
C ALA A 151 -11.06 -8.41 17.06
N SER A 152 -10.20 -7.45 17.40
CA SER A 152 -8.84 -7.37 16.87
C SER A 152 -8.00 -8.59 17.27
N GLN A 153 -8.02 -8.97 18.55
CA GLN A 153 -7.24 -10.13 19.03
C GLN A 153 -7.73 -11.46 18.45
N LEU A 154 -9.04 -11.59 18.18
CA LEU A 154 -9.61 -12.81 17.61
C LEU A 154 -9.32 -13.00 16.13
N ALA A 155 -9.24 -11.90 15.36
CA ALA A 155 -8.80 -11.96 13.97
C ALA A 155 -7.41 -12.61 13.85
N HIS A 156 -6.52 -12.36 14.80
CA HIS A 156 -5.17 -12.98 14.84
C HIS A 156 -5.22 -14.49 15.15
N ALA A 157 -6.18 -14.93 15.98
CA ALA A 157 -6.30 -16.32 16.39
C ALA A 157 -6.94 -17.21 15.29
N GLU A 158 -7.89 -16.68 14.52
CA GLU A 158 -8.53 -17.35 13.38
C GLU A 158 -7.48 -17.72 12.31
N ILE A 159 -6.52 -16.82 12.03
CA ILE A 159 -5.40 -17.06 11.10
C ILE A 159 -4.55 -18.27 11.55
N LYS A 160 -4.31 -18.40 12.86
CA LYS A 160 -3.49 -19.47 13.43
C LYS A 160 -4.19 -20.84 13.39
N GLU A 161 -5.53 -20.89 13.48
CA GLU A 161 -6.30 -22.13 13.33
C GLU A 161 -6.47 -22.55 11.87
N ILE A 162 -6.70 -21.60 10.94
CA ILE A 162 -6.72 -21.88 9.49
C ILE A 162 -5.47 -22.65 9.05
N LEU A 163 -4.30 -22.25 9.57
CA LEU A 163 -3.02 -22.89 9.24
C LEU A 163 -2.79 -24.24 9.93
N ARG A 164 -3.52 -24.55 11.01
CA ARG A 164 -3.44 -25.85 11.72
C ARG A 164 -4.37 -26.92 11.14
N VAL A 165 -5.52 -26.53 10.59
CA VAL A 165 -6.47 -27.44 9.93
C VAL A 165 -5.90 -28.03 8.62
N ASP A 166 -4.84 -27.41 8.09
CA ASP A 166 -4.10 -27.79 6.87
C ASP A 166 -3.37 -29.15 6.99
N GLU A 167 -2.95 -29.59 8.18
CA GLU A 167 -2.26 -30.89 8.32
C GLU A 167 -3.18 -32.10 8.10
N PHE A 168 -4.51 -31.93 8.15
CA PHE A 168 -5.45 -33.07 8.15
C PHE A 168 -6.58 -33.00 7.10
N SER A 169 -6.82 -31.88 6.40
CA SER A 169 -8.07 -31.71 5.61
C SER A 169 -7.96 -31.35 4.11
N HIS A 170 -6.76 -31.13 3.54
CA HIS A 170 -6.59 -30.74 2.12
C HIS A 170 -7.49 -29.54 1.67
N GLN A 171 -7.82 -28.60 2.56
CA GLN A 171 -8.54 -27.38 2.18
C GLN A 171 -7.55 -26.29 1.77
N THR A 172 -7.74 -25.72 0.57
CA THR A 172 -6.93 -24.59 0.08
C THR A 172 -7.18 -23.34 0.93
N SER A 173 -6.15 -22.87 1.62
CA SER A 173 -6.22 -21.65 2.43
C SER A 173 -5.83 -20.43 1.60
N VAL A 174 -6.52 -19.30 1.80
CA VAL A 174 -6.28 -18.05 1.05
C VAL A 174 -5.93 -16.94 2.02
N LEU A 175 -4.78 -16.32 1.81
CA LEU A 175 -4.37 -15.10 2.49
C LEU A 175 -4.52 -13.90 1.56
N LYS A 176 -4.85 -12.75 2.13
CA LYS A 176 -4.96 -11.49 1.41
C LYS A 176 -3.80 -10.58 1.81
N GLY A 177 -3.31 -9.81 0.84
CA GLY A 177 -2.32 -8.76 1.04
C GLY A 177 -2.47 -7.67 -0.01
N VAL A 178 -1.51 -6.76 -0.04
CA VAL A 178 -1.47 -5.63 -0.98
C VAL A 178 -0.56 -5.98 -2.14
N SER A 179 -1.05 -5.83 -3.37
CA SER A 179 -0.25 -5.99 -4.58
C SER A 179 0.78 -4.86 -4.72
N SER A 180 1.99 -5.21 -5.14
CA SER A 180 3.06 -4.25 -5.45
C SER A 180 3.60 -4.39 -6.87
N ALA A 181 3.69 -5.64 -7.33
CA ALA A 181 4.02 -5.98 -8.70
C ALA A 181 2.97 -6.99 -9.18
N PRO A 182 2.16 -6.66 -10.19
CA PRO A 182 1.08 -7.52 -10.67
C PRO A 182 1.63 -8.77 -11.37
N GLY A 183 0.79 -9.79 -11.53
CA GLY A 183 1.10 -11.03 -12.23
C GLY A 183 0.72 -12.28 -11.44
N ILE A 184 0.90 -13.45 -12.07
CA ILE A 184 0.59 -14.76 -11.49
C ILE A 184 1.87 -15.58 -11.34
N ALA A 185 2.16 -16.03 -10.12
CA ALA A 185 3.22 -17.00 -9.85
C ALA A 185 2.65 -18.30 -9.28
N ILE A 186 3.24 -19.42 -9.68
CA ILE A 186 2.92 -20.76 -9.18
C ILE A 186 4.25 -21.40 -8.84
N GLY A 187 4.39 -21.93 -7.63
CA GLY A 187 5.68 -22.39 -7.17
C GLY A 187 5.70 -22.94 -5.76
N GLU A 188 6.90 -23.26 -5.30
CA GLU A 188 7.17 -23.78 -3.96
C GLU A 188 7.66 -22.64 -3.05
N ALA A 189 7.09 -22.55 -1.86
CA ALA A 189 7.45 -21.57 -0.86
C ALA A 189 8.84 -21.82 -0.27
N PHE A 190 9.69 -20.81 -0.32
CA PHE A 190 11.00 -20.80 0.33
C PHE A 190 11.07 -19.66 1.34
N VAL A 191 11.16 -20.00 2.63
CA VAL A 191 11.07 -19.03 3.72
C VAL A 191 12.47 -18.60 4.15
N VAL A 192 12.75 -17.31 4.02
CA VAL A 192 14.00 -16.72 4.48
C VAL A 192 13.80 -16.15 5.88
N ILE A 193 14.46 -16.79 6.86
CA ILE A 193 14.55 -16.29 8.23
C ILE A 193 16.01 -15.94 8.52
N PRO A 194 16.30 -14.71 8.99
CA PRO A 194 17.64 -14.34 9.42
C PRO A 194 18.12 -15.29 10.53
N LYS A 195 19.29 -15.93 10.34
CA LYS A 195 19.88 -16.84 11.35
C LYS A 195 20.41 -16.09 12.58
N LEU A 196 20.72 -14.81 12.43
CA LEU A 196 21.24 -13.92 13.46
C LEU A 196 20.38 -12.66 13.51
N ASP A 197 20.05 -12.24 14.73
CA ASP A 197 19.44 -10.94 15.01
C ASP A 197 20.18 -10.26 16.16
N PHE A 198 20.18 -8.94 16.20
CA PHE A 198 20.86 -8.18 17.26
C PHE A 198 20.33 -8.51 18.66
N SER A 199 19.06 -8.92 18.77
CA SER A 199 18.46 -9.40 20.01
C SER A 199 19.22 -10.59 20.63
N SER A 200 19.83 -11.45 19.81
CA SER A 200 20.60 -12.63 20.24
C SER A 200 22.03 -12.34 20.71
N ILE A 201 22.53 -11.11 20.53
CA ILE A 201 23.89 -10.72 20.90
C ILE A 201 23.92 -10.11 22.31
N GLU A 202 24.66 -10.74 23.22
CA GLU A 202 24.93 -10.18 24.54
C GLU A 202 26.00 -9.08 24.49
N LEU A 203 25.80 -8.00 25.25
CA LEU A 203 26.74 -6.89 25.33
C LEU A 203 27.96 -7.30 26.17
N GLN A 204 29.14 -7.24 25.55
CA GLN A 204 30.40 -7.67 26.14
C GLN A 204 31.51 -6.67 25.88
N LYS A 205 32.38 -6.52 26.88
CA LYS A 205 33.60 -5.70 26.79
C LYS A 205 34.81 -6.56 26.48
N ASP A 206 35.77 -5.95 25.81
CA ASP A 206 37.05 -6.58 25.45
C ASP A 206 38.16 -5.53 25.62
N ASP A 207 39.26 -5.93 26.25
CA ASP A 207 40.39 -5.05 26.55
C ASP A 207 41.26 -4.79 25.30
N ASP A 208 41.18 -5.64 24.27
CA ASP A 208 41.94 -5.49 23.03
C ASP A 208 41.13 -4.77 21.93
N VAL A 209 41.04 -3.44 22.09
CA VAL A 209 40.42 -2.52 21.12
C VAL A 209 41.04 -2.66 19.73
N SER A 210 42.35 -2.94 19.64
CA SER A 210 43.08 -3.00 18.37
C SER A 210 42.65 -4.20 17.51
N THR A 211 42.46 -5.36 18.13
CA THR A 211 41.97 -6.56 17.46
C THR A 211 40.50 -6.42 17.06
N GLN A 212 39.66 -5.86 17.95
CA GLN A 212 38.24 -5.63 17.66
C GLN A 212 38.03 -4.65 16.49
N ARG A 213 38.85 -3.60 16.41
CA ARG A 213 38.86 -2.67 15.28
C ARG A 213 39.21 -3.35 13.96
N LYS A 214 40.21 -4.23 13.97
CA LYS A 214 40.62 -5.00 12.78
C LYS A 214 39.51 -5.92 12.29
N LEU A 215 38.85 -6.65 13.20
CA LEU A 215 37.72 -7.52 12.90
C LEU A 215 36.55 -6.74 12.29
N PHE A 216 36.20 -5.59 12.87
CA PHE A 216 35.15 -4.72 12.32
C PHE A 216 35.50 -4.22 10.90
N THR A 217 36.73 -3.77 10.69
CA THR A 217 37.17 -3.26 9.39
C THR A 217 37.14 -4.35 8.32
N GLN A 218 37.54 -5.57 8.67
CA GLN A 218 37.47 -6.74 7.79
C GLN A 218 36.02 -7.11 7.45
N ALA A 219 35.12 -7.09 8.44
CA ALA A 219 33.70 -7.37 8.23
C ALA A 219 33.02 -6.34 7.32
N VAL A 220 33.32 -5.05 7.50
CA VAL A 220 32.83 -3.97 6.62
C VAL A 220 33.35 -4.15 5.20
N ALA A 221 34.64 -4.46 5.02
CA ALA A 221 35.21 -4.70 3.70
C ALA A 221 34.59 -5.92 3.00
N ALA A 222 34.34 -7.01 3.74
CA ALA A 222 33.65 -8.18 3.23
C ALA A 222 32.20 -7.85 2.79
N THR A 223 31.48 -7.07 3.60
CA THR A 223 30.11 -6.61 3.29
C THR A 223 30.07 -5.75 2.02
N ARG A 224 31.07 -4.87 1.80
CA ARG A 224 31.17 -4.07 0.57
C ARG A 224 31.38 -4.95 -0.67
N ASN A 225 32.27 -5.94 -0.58
CA ASN A 225 32.52 -6.87 -1.68
C ASN A 225 31.27 -7.70 -2.00
N GLU A 226 30.52 -8.08 -0.98
CA GLU A 226 29.23 -8.76 -1.13
C GLU A 226 28.24 -7.89 -1.91
N PHE A 227 28.02 -6.64 -1.52
CA PHE A 227 27.11 -5.74 -2.27
C PHE A 227 27.54 -5.50 -3.72
N ASN A 228 28.84 -5.38 -3.99
CA ASN A 228 29.36 -5.31 -5.36
C ASN A 228 29.00 -6.57 -6.17
N THR A 229 29.14 -7.74 -5.56
CA THR A 229 28.83 -9.02 -6.21
C THR A 229 27.33 -9.14 -6.50
N LEU A 230 26.48 -8.72 -5.55
CA LEU A 230 25.02 -8.73 -5.73
C LEU A 230 24.59 -7.76 -6.84
N SER A 231 25.16 -6.55 -6.86
CA SER A 231 24.89 -5.54 -7.90
C SER A 231 25.28 -6.06 -9.30
N MET A 232 26.46 -6.68 -9.44
CA MET A 232 26.90 -7.31 -10.70
C MET A 232 26.03 -8.49 -11.11
N THR A 233 25.47 -9.25 -10.15
CA THR A 233 24.61 -10.40 -10.46
C THR A 233 23.26 -9.93 -11.03
N LEU A 234 22.77 -8.78 -10.56
CA LEU A 234 21.49 -8.21 -10.98
C LEU A 234 21.59 -7.26 -12.18
N SER A 235 22.80 -6.83 -12.59
CA SER A 235 22.97 -5.82 -13.64
C SER A 235 22.40 -6.20 -15.00
N ASP A 236 22.33 -7.49 -15.29
CA ASP A 236 21.79 -7.99 -16.56
C ASP A 236 20.26 -8.08 -16.59
N SER A 237 19.60 -7.93 -15.43
CA SER A 237 18.15 -8.22 -15.26
C SER A 237 17.35 -7.01 -14.77
N ILE A 238 18.03 -5.91 -14.44
CA ILE A 238 17.44 -4.74 -13.80
C ILE A 238 18.06 -3.47 -14.39
N PRO A 239 17.27 -2.39 -14.63
CA PRO A 239 17.79 -1.09 -15.03
C PRO A 239 18.84 -0.53 -14.05
N GLN A 240 19.78 0.26 -14.57
CA GLN A 240 20.91 0.77 -13.80
C GLN A 240 20.48 1.67 -12.62
N GLU A 241 19.33 2.32 -12.75
CA GLU A 241 18.70 3.18 -11.76
C GLU A 241 18.21 2.41 -10.53
N ALA A 242 17.58 1.26 -10.76
CA ALA A 242 17.13 0.40 -9.67
C ALA A 242 18.32 -0.27 -8.94
N LEU A 243 19.48 -0.40 -9.60
CA LEU A 243 20.73 -0.84 -8.97
C LEU A 243 21.39 0.25 -8.11
N ALA A 244 21.04 1.53 -8.29
CA ALA A 244 21.62 2.65 -7.53
C ALA A 244 21.35 2.54 -6.02
N VAL A 245 20.35 1.75 -5.60
CA VAL A 245 20.11 1.39 -4.20
C VAL A 245 21.37 0.79 -3.55
N PHE A 246 22.13 -0.03 -4.28
CA PHE A 246 23.35 -0.63 -3.75
C PHE A 246 24.45 0.41 -3.51
N ASP A 247 24.50 1.49 -4.31
CA ASP A 247 25.46 2.58 -4.10
C ASP A 247 25.14 3.34 -2.80
N VAL A 248 23.86 3.54 -2.49
CA VAL A 248 23.42 4.13 -1.21
C VAL A 248 23.84 3.24 -0.04
N TYR A 249 23.69 1.92 -0.14
CA TYR A 249 24.14 0.99 0.89
C TYR A 249 25.66 1.03 1.10
N GLN A 250 26.44 1.21 0.03
CA GLN A 250 27.89 1.38 0.15
C GLN A 250 28.27 2.70 0.82
N GLN A 251 27.58 3.80 0.52
CA GLN A 251 27.77 5.08 1.21
C GLN A 251 27.39 5.01 2.69
N LEU A 252 26.35 4.24 3.06
CA LEU A 252 25.99 4.02 4.46
C LEU A 252 27.06 3.23 5.24
N LEU A 253 27.86 2.41 4.55
CA LEU A 253 29.02 1.72 5.12
C LEU A 253 30.28 2.58 5.20
N ASP A 254 30.24 3.86 4.81
CA ASP A 254 31.41 4.74 4.89
C ASP A 254 31.84 5.09 6.31
N ALA A 255 33.14 5.30 6.46
CA ALA A 255 33.76 5.63 7.75
C ALA A 255 33.17 6.91 8.38
N LYS A 256 32.62 7.82 7.58
CA LYS A 256 32.01 9.08 8.03
C LYS A 256 30.58 8.93 8.60
N SER A 257 29.92 7.78 8.42
CA SER A 257 28.57 7.53 8.94
C SER A 257 28.60 6.47 10.07
N LEU A 258 28.55 5.18 9.72
CA LEU A 258 28.50 4.07 10.67
C LEU A 258 29.86 3.86 11.36
N GLY A 259 30.96 3.98 10.61
CA GLY A 259 32.30 3.64 11.08
C GLY A 259 32.78 4.46 12.28
N GLN A 260 32.60 5.79 12.25
CA GLN A 260 32.96 6.67 13.37
C GLN A 260 32.16 6.36 14.65
N ASN A 261 30.86 6.07 14.51
CA ASN A 261 30.00 5.77 15.64
C ASN A 261 30.39 4.44 16.30
N VAL A 262 30.70 3.41 15.50
CA VAL A 262 31.18 2.11 16.02
C VAL A 262 32.56 2.26 16.65
N GLU A 263 33.45 3.03 16.05
CA GLU A 263 34.78 3.32 16.60
C GLU A 263 34.71 3.99 17.98
N ALA A 264 33.79 4.94 18.16
CA ALA A 264 33.59 5.59 19.45
C ALA A 264 33.14 4.59 20.53
N GLN A 265 32.34 3.58 20.17
CA GLN A 265 31.94 2.51 21.11
C GLN A 265 33.10 1.55 21.40
N LEU A 266 33.93 1.22 20.40
CA LEU A 266 35.15 0.42 20.60
C LEU A 266 36.09 1.09 21.61
N GLN A 267 36.26 2.42 21.53
CA GLN A 267 37.07 3.18 22.49
C GLN A 267 36.52 3.18 23.92
N GLN A 268 35.22 2.90 24.11
CA GLN A 268 34.60 2.72 25.42
C GLN A 268 34.77 1.30 26.00
N GLY A 269 35.52 0.44 25.30
CA GLY A 269 35.86 -0.93 25.69
C GLY A 269 34.83 -1.97 25.25
N TRP A 270 33.88 -1.64 24.37
CA TRP A 270 32.97 -2.63 23.81
C TRP A 270 33.65 -3.46 22.72
N ASN A 271 33.34 -4.76 22.64
CA ASN A 271 33.80 -5.58 21.51
C ASN A 271 33.08 -5.21 20.21
N ALA A 272 33.59 -5.67 19.05
CA ALA A 272 33.07 -5.26 17.74
C ALA A 272 31.58 -5.57 17.53
N LYS A 273 31.10 -6.72 18.02
CA LYS A 273 29.70 -7.14 17.91
C LYS A 273 28.77 -6.26 18.76
N SER A 274 29.20 -5.95 19.99
CA SER A 274 28.46 -5.10 20.92
C SER A 274 28.44 -3.64 20.46
N ALA A 275 29.59 -3.13 20.00
CA ALA A 275 29.71 -1.78 19.46
C ALA A 275 28.79 -1.59 18.25
N LEU A 276 28.74 -2.56 17.33
CA LEU A 276 27.84 -2.54 16.19
C LEU A 276 26.36 -2.57 16.63
N LYS A 277 25.98 -3.47 17.55
CA LYS A 277 24.62 -3.57 18.09
C LYS A 277 24.13 -2.23 18.65
N ILE A 278 24.92 -1.61 19.53
CA ILE A 278 24.57 -0.34 20.18
C ILE A 278 24.30 0.77 19.15
N VAL A 279 25.16 0.87 18.13
CA VAL A 279 25.03 1.91 17.09
C VAL A 279 23.81 1.66 16.21
N ILE A 280 23.61 0.43 15.75
CA ILE A 280 22.50 0.08 14.87
C ILE A 280 21.16 0.24 15.60
N GLU A 281 21.01 -0.28 16.81
CA GLU A 281 19.76 -0.14 17.58
C GLU A 281 19.43 1.33 17.86
N LYS A 282 20.44 2.15 18.14
CA LYS A 282 20.26 3.60 18.31
C LYS A 282 19.75 4.25 17.03
N LEU A 283 20.37 3.97 15.89
CA LEU A 283 19.96 4.54 14.60
C LEU A 283 18.55 4.09 14.21
N VAL A 284 18.25 2.80 14.35
CA VAL A 284 16.92 2.23 14.08
C VAL A 284 15.86 2.90 14.95
N THR A 285 16.13 3.09 16.25
CA THR A 285 15.21 3.79 17.15
C THR A 285 14.98 5.24 16.71
N GLN A 286 16.04 5.94 16.30
CA GLN A 286 15.95 7.32 15.81
C GLN A 286 15.11 7.43 14.54
N PHE A 287 15.32 6.54 13.57
CA PHE A 287 14.55 6.51 12.32
C PHE A 287 13.09 6.14 12.56
N ASN A 288 12.81 5.15 13.42
CA ASN A 288 11.44 4.76 13.76
C ASN A 288 10.65 5.83 14.54
N ALA A 289 11.35 6.72 15.26
CA ALA A 289 10.73 7.83 15.99
C ALA A 289 10.31 9.00 15.08
N MET A 290 10.76 9.03 13.83
CA MET A 290 10.35 10.06 12.86
C MET A 290 8.94 9.76 12.35
N GLN A 291 8.17 10.78 11.95
CA GLN A 291 6.80 10.57 11.46
C GLN A 291 6.75 10.18 9.99
N ASP A 292 7.73 10.60 9.20
CA ASP A 292 7.84 10.36 7.76
C ASP A 292 7.99 8.85 7.44
N PRO A 293 7.05 8.25 6.69
CA PRO A 293 7.12 6.86 6.24
C PRO A 293 8.39 6.50 5.45
N TYR A 294 8.89 7.39 4.60
CA TYR A 294 10.12 7.16 3.81
C TYR A 294 11.34 7.09 4.73
N ILE A 295 11.40 7.93 5.75
CA ILE A 295 12.51 7.91 6.71
C ILE A 295 12.42 6.69 7.65
N LYS A 296 11.22 6.25 8.02
CA LYS A 296 11.04 4.99 8.76
C LYS A 296 11.56 3.79 7.98
N GLU A 297 11.41 3.80 6.65
CA GLU A 297 11.88 2.71 5.80
C GLU A 297 13.40 2.57 5.83
N ARG A 298 14.14 3.68 5.94
CA ARG A 298 15.60 3.66 6.15
C ARG A 298 16.01 2.89 7.42
N ALA A 299 15.14 2.79 8.42
CA ALA A 299 15.44 1.99 9.61
C ALA A 299 15.63 0.51 9.26
N VAL A 300 14.84 -0.01 8.30
CA VAL A 300 14.93 -1.39 7.82
C VAL A 300 16.26 -1.61 7.10
N ASP A 301 16.61 -0.70 6.19
CA ASP A 301 17.88 -0.76 5.43
C ASP A 301 19.10 -0.72 6.36
N VAL A 302 19.11 0.20 7.33
CA VAL A 302 20.20 0.31 8.31
C VAL A 302 20.31 -0.94 9.16
N LYS A 303 19.17 -1.53 9.56
CA LYS A 303 19.17 -2.80 10.32
C LYS A 303 19.74 -3.94 9.47
N ASP A 304 19.35 -4.07 8.20
CA ASP A 304 19.86 -5.12 7.30
C ASP A 304 21.37 -5.00 7.08
N ILE A 305 21.86 -3.80 6.79
CA ILE A 305 23.30 -3.52 6.65
C ILE A 305 24.04 -3.91 7.94
N GLY A 306 23.49 -3.55 9.10
CA GLY A 306 24.04 -3.93 10.40
C GLY A 306 24.14 -5.45 10.58
N LEU A 307 23.07 -6.19 10.24
CA LEU A 307 23.05 -7.65 10.35
C LEU A 307 24.05 -8.32 9.41
N ARG A 308 24.31 -7.75 8.23
CA ARG A 308 25.33 -8.25 7.30
C ARG A 308 26.74 -8.08 7.84
N VAL A 309 27.07 -6.91 8.37
CA VAL A 309 28.36 -6.70 9.04
C VAL A 309 28.50 -7.65 10.24
N LEU A 310 27.41 -7.89 10.98
CA LEU A 310 27.39 -8.85 12.08
C LEU A 310 27.65 -10.28 11.60
N HIS A 311 27.07 -10.73 10.49
CA HIS A 311 27.34 -12.06 9.92
C HIS A 311 28.84 -12.26 9.62
N HIS A 312 29.48 -11.28 8.99
CA HIS A 312 30.93 -11.32 8.72
C HIS A 312 31.77 -11.29 10.01
N LEU A 313 31.28 -10.65 11.09
CA LEU A 313 31.94 -10.67 12.41
C LEU A 313 31.79 -12.01 13.16
N VAL A 314 30.72 -12.76 12.93
CA VAL A 314 30.47 -14.06 13.57
C VAL A 314 31.05 -15.20 12.72
N ASN A 315 31.39 -14.93 11.46
CA ASN A 315 32.02 -15.87 10.53
C ASN A 315 31.16 -17.13 10.30
N THR A 316 29.85 -16.94 10.18
CA THR A 316 28.92 -18.00 9.80
C THR A 316 29.10 -18.34 8.34
N GLU A 317 29.38 -19.61 8.03
CA GLU A 317 29.49 -20.08 6.64
C GLU A 317 28.21 -19.80 5.85
N HIS A 318 28.38 -19.29 4.62
CA HIS A 318 27.33 -19.24 3.61
C HIS A 318 27.11 -20.65 3.07
N ALA A 319 26.34 -21.46 3.79
CA ALA A 319 25.83 -22.69 3.20
C ALA A 319 24.95 -22.32 2.00
N ALA A 320 25.27 -22.86 0.81
CA ALA A 320 24.46 -22.69 -0.37
C ALA A 320 23.04 -23.17 -0.08
N LYS A 321 22.06 -22.26 -0.16
CA LYS A 321 20.65 -22.57 0.03
C LYS A 321 20.13 -23.23 -1.27
N PRO A 322 19.50 -24.42 -1.20
CA PRO A 322 18.94 -25.07 -2.38
C PRO A 322 17.58 -24.43 -2.71
N TYR A 323 17.58 -23.39 -3.54
CA TYR A 323 16.35 -22.76 -4.01
C TYR A 323 15.67 -23.63 -5.10
N PRO A 324 14.37 -23.96 -4.96
CA PRO A 324 13.58 -24.62 -6.02
C PRO A 324 13.52 -23.82 -7.32
N LYS A 325 13.21 -24.47 -8.45
CA LYS A 325 13.15 -23.81 -9.77
C LYS A 325 12.02 -22.78 -9.90
N ASP A 326 10.90 -23.00 -9.23
CA ASP A 326 9.78 -22.05 -9.19
C ASP A 326 9.61 -21.59 -7.75
N THR A 327 10.57 -20.84 -7.23
CA THR A 327 10.58 -20.38 -5.84
C THR A 327 9.62 -19.22 -5.65
N ILE A 328 8.70 -19.35 -4.70
CA ILE A 328 7.97 -18.23 -4.10
C ILE A 328 8.71 -17.85 -2.82
N LEU A 329 9.44 -16.74 -2.87
CA LEU A 329 10.28 -16.28 -1.78
C LEU A 329 9.42 -15.60 -0.72
N ILE A 330 9.47 -16.09 0.53
CA ILE A 330 8.68 -15.54 1.64
C ILE A 330 9.63 -15.02 2.72
N ALA A 331 9.47 -13.77 3.11
CA ALA A 331 10.26 -13.16 4.18
C ALA A 331 9.40 -12.33 5.14
N GLY A 332 9.87 -12.19 6.39
CA GLY A 332 9.26 -11.25 7.34
C GLY A 332 9.40 -9.80 6.87
N THR A 333 10.58 -9.46 6.36
CA THR A 333 10.86 -8.21 5.67
C THR A 333 11.79 -8.54 4.52
N LEU A 334 11.33 -8.31 3.29
CA LEU A 334 12.13 -8.54 2.10
C LEU A 334 13.23 -7.47 1.98
N THR A 335 14.45 -7.89 1.64
CA THR A 335 15.55 -6.97 1.34
C THR A 335 16.10 -7.23 -0.07
N PRO A 336 16.69 -6.22 -0.74
CA PRO A 336 17.29 -6.36 -2.08
C PRO A 336 18.26 -7.54 -2.21
N ALA A 337 19.01 -7.81 -1.15
CA ALA A 337 20.00 -8.86 -1.16
C ALA A 337 19.38 -10.27 -1.07
N MET A 338 18.22 -10.42 -0.43
CA MET A 338 17.49 -11.71 -0.46
C MET A 338 17.03 -12.06 -1.87
N LEU A 339 16.63 -11.08 -2.68
CA LEU A 339 16.28 -11.28 -4.09
C LEU A 339 17.49 -11.72 -4.91
N ALA A 340 18.64 -11.08 -4.69
CA ALA A 340 19.88 -11.38 -5.39
C ALA A 340 20.51 -12.74 -5.01
N GLU A 341 20.21 -13.27 -3.82
CA GLU A 341 20.66 -14.61 -3.40
C GLU A 341 19.96 -15.75 -4.16
N VAL A 342 18.79 -15.50 -4.75
CA VAL A 342 18.05 -16.52 -5.52
C VAL A 342 18.70 -16.69 -6.89
N PRO A 343 19.01 -17.93 -7.32
CA PRO A 343 19.61 -18.18 -8.63
C PRO A 343 18.75 -17.64 -9.78
N LYS A 344 19.41 -17.15 -10.83
CA LYS A 344 18.72 -16.59 -12.01
C LYS A 344 17.72 -17.60 -12.58
N GLY A 345 16.50 -17.13 -12.85
CA GLY A 345 15.39 -17.93 -13.37
C GLY A 345 14.75 -18.89 -12.37
N HIS A 346 15.13 -18.86 -11.08
CA HIS A 346 14.50 -19.67 -10.03
C HIS A 346 13.42 -18.90 -9.24
N LEU A 347 13.46 -17.57 -9.26
CA LEU A 347 12.50 -16.73 -8.54
C LEU A 347 11.22 -16.56 -9.37
N ALA A 348 10.12 -17.15 -8.91
CA ALA A 348 8.81 -17.08 -9.57
C ALA A 348 7.91 -15.99 -8.98
N GLY A 349 8.01 -15.70 -7.68
CA GLY A 349 7.19 -14.70 -7.00
C GLY A 349 7.72 -14.36 -5.62
N VAL A 350 7.22 -13.27 -5.03
CA VAL A 350 7.68 -12.78 -3.73
C VAL A 350 6.53 -12.41 -2.80
N VAL A 351 6.70 -12.76 -1.52
CA VAL A 351 5.77 -12.43 -0.45
C VAL A 351 6.53 -11.83 0.72
N SER A 352 6.08 -10.68 1.21
CA SER A 352 6.61 -10.10 2.44
C SER A 352 5.50 -9.84 3.45
N VAL A 353 5.75 -10.24 4.70
CA VAL A 353 4.82 -10.00 5.82
C VAL A 353 4.76 -8.52 6.13
N ASN A 354 5.92 -7.88 6.26
CA ASN A 354 6.05 -6.45 6.53
C ASN A 354 6.65 -5.73 5.32
N GLY A 355 6.26 -4.47 5.12
CA GLY A 355 6.86 -3.60 4.11
C GLY A 355 5.84 -2.68 3.45
N ALA A 356 6.31 -1.54 2.95
CA ALA A 356 5.51 -0.61 2.18
C ALA A 356 5.65 -0.90 0.67
N ALA A 357 4.62 -0.54 -0.10
CA ALA A 357 4.61 -0.65 -1.56
C ALA A 357 5.74 0.14 -2.24
N ASN A 358 6.38 1.08 -1.54
CA ASN A 358 7.44 1.95 -2.05
C ASN A 358 8.85 1.52 -1.60
N SER A 359 9.00 0.36 -0.94
CA SER A 359 10.30 -0.11 -0.47
C SER A 359 11.31 -0.33 -1.60
N HIS A 360 12.60 -0.16 -1.30
CA HIS A 360 13.68 -0.50 -2.24
C HIS A 360 13.54 -1.93 -2.79
N ALA A 361 13.09 -2.87 -1.96
CA ALA A 361 12.83 -4.23 -2.37
C ALA A 361 11.60 -4.35 -3.31
N SER A 362 10.55 -3.55 -3.08
CA SER A 362 9.38 -3.44 -3.97
C SER A 362 9.77 -2.86 -5.34
N ILE A 363 10.59 -1.81 -5.38
CA ILE A 363 11.09 -1.20 -6.61
C ILE A 363 11.84 -2.23 -7.44
N LEU A 364 12.78 -2.96 -6.83
CA LEU A 364 13.53 -4.01 -7.51
C LEU A 364 12.63 -5.13 -8.02
N THR A 365 11.67 -5.59 -7.20
CA THR A 365 10.76 -6.67 -7.60
C THR A 365 9.89 -6.27 -8.80
N ARG A 366 9.43 -5.02 -8.84
CA ARG A 366 8.70 -4.45 -9.98
C ARG A 366 9.58 -4.34 -11.22
N ALA A 367 10.81 -3.85 -11.07
CA ALA A 367 11.77 -3.73 -12.17
C ALA A 367 12.14 -5.10 -12.77
N MET A 368 12.15 -6.16 -11.95
CA MET A 368 12.36 -7.53 -12.39
C MET A 368 11.12 -8.17 -13.05
N GLY A 369 9.96 -7.52 -13.01
CA GLY A 369 8.68 -8.07 -13.50
C GLY A 369 8.20 -9.29 -12.72
N ILE A 370 8.59 -9.41 -11.44
CA ILE A 370 8.25 -10.57 -10.60
C ILE A 370 6.98 -10.26 -9.81
N PRO A 371 5.95 -11.13 -9.84
CA PRO A 371 4.72 -10.91 -9.06
C PRO A 371 5.00 -10.82 -7.55
N ALA A 372 4.39 -9.84 -6.88
CA ALA A 372 4.68 -9.55 -5.48
C ALA A 372 3.47 -9.09 -4.65
N ILE A 373 3.34 -9.67 -3.45
CA ILE A 373 2.35 -9.28 -2.44
C ILE A 373 3.03 -8.90 -1.12
N TRP A 374 2.56 -7.83 -0.50
CA TRP A 374 3.03 -7.30 0.79
C TRP A 374 1.93 -7.27 1.82
N GLY A 375 2.30 -7.04 3.09
CA GLY A 375 1.34 -6.75 4.14
C GLY A 375 0.45 -7.95 4.46
N ILE A 376 0.98 -9.17 4.31
CA ILE A 376 0.29 -10.36 4.81
C ILE A 376 0.57 -10.42 6.32
N GLU A 377 -0.27 -9.75 7.10
CA GLU A 377 -0.08 -9.58 8.54
C GLU A 377 -0.21 -10.92 9.31
N ASP A 378 0.58 -11.03 10.39
CA ASP A 378 0.44 -12.03 11.46
C ASP A 378 0.49 -13.52 11.06
N VAL A 379 1.32 -13.88 10.08
CA VAL A 379 1.45 -15.27 9.63
C VAL A 379 2.71 -15.97 10.16
N PRO A 380 2.61 -17.18 10.75
CA PRO A 380 3.77 -17.97 11.15
C PRO A 380 4.55 -18.46 9.93
N LEU A 381 5.53 -17.67 9.50
CA LEU A 381 6.39 -17.88 8.32
C LEU A 381 6.89 -19.33 8.14
N LEU A 382 7.36 -19.96 9.22
CA LEU A 382 7.90 -21.33 9.18
C LEU A 382 6.91 -22.39 8.69
N GLN A 383 5.60 -22.12 8.77
CA GLN A 383 4.58 -23.07 8.33
C GLN A 383 4.40 -23.09 6.81
N PHE A 384 5.05 -22.17 6.09
CA PHE A 384 4.99 -22.13 4.63
C PHE A 384 6.10 -22.94 3.96
N GLU A 385 7.21 -23.21 4.65
CA GLU A 385 8.39 -23.84 4.04
C GLU A 385 8.04 -25.10 3.25
N GLY A 386 8.42 -25.13 1.97
CA GLY A 386 8.24 -26.28 1.07
C GLY A 386 6.79 -26.52 0.59
N LYS A 387 5.84 -25.65 0.93
CA LYS A 387 4.45 -25.80 0.46
C LYS A 387 4.28 -25.27 -0.96
N GLN A 388 3.44 -25.95 -1.74
CA GLN A 388 2.99 -25.45 -3.03
C GLN A 388 2.07 -24.24 -2.84
N MET A 389 2.23 -23.24 -3.68
CA MET A 389 1.54 -21.96 -3.57
C MET A 389 1.17 -21.38 -4.94
N ILE A 390 0.07 -20.65 -4.98
CA ILE A 390 -0.30 -19.75 -6.09
C ILE A 390 -0.33 -18.34 -5.54
N LEU A 391 0.43 -17.45 -6.17
CA LEU A 391 0.46 -16.02 -5.90
C LEU A 391 -0.31 -15.31 -7.02
N ASP A 392 -1.48 -14.77 -6.68
CA ASP A 392 -2.28 -13.91 -7.54
C ASP A 392 -2.07 -12.46 -7.11
N ALA A 393 -1.06 -11.83 -7.67
CA ALA A 393 -0.74 -10.45 -7.34
C ALA A 393 -1.70 -9.46 -8.02
N TYR A 394 -2.54 -9.87 -8.96
CA TYR A 394 -3.62 -8.98 -9.45
C TYR A 394 -4.70 -8.78 -8.38
N ALA A 395 -5.12 -9.86 -7.75
CA ALA A 395 -6.15 -9.84 -6.71
C ALA A 395 -5.59 -9.62 -5.30
N GLY A 396 -4.27 -9.59 -5.13
CA GLY A 396 -3.62 -9.52 -3.82
C GLY A 396 -3.90 -10.77 -2.97
N ARG A 397 -3.90 -11.96 -3.59
CA ARG A 397 -4.21 -13.24 -2.92
C ARG A 397 -3.06 -14.23 -2.99
N LEU A 398 -2.83 -14.92 -1.88
CA LEU A 398 -1.87 -16.02 -1.77
C LEU A 398 -2.61 -17.30 -1.37
N TYR A 399 -2.60 -18.29 -2.24
CA TYR A 399 -3.21 -19.61 -2.00
C TYR A 399 -2.15 -20.57 -1.50
N ILE A 400 -2.40 -21.20 -0.35
CA ILE A 400 -1.52 -22.17 0.30
C ILE A 400 -2.06 -23.57 0.05
N SER A 401 -1.17 -24.51 -0.31
CA SER A 401 -1.54 -25.90 -0.60
C SER A 401 -2.74 -26.00 -1.56
N PRO A 402 -2.69 -25.34 -2.73
CA PRO A 402 -3.83 -25.27 -3.63
C PRO A 402 -4.20 -26.64 -4.18
N SER A 403 -5.51 -26.90 -4.31
CA SER A 403 -6.01 -28.11 -4.95
C SER A 403 -5.51 -28.24 -6.38
N GLN A 404 -5.41 -29.46 -6.90
CA GLN A 404 -4.95 -29.71 -8.26
C GLN A 404 -5.81 -28.97 -9.31
N MET A 405 -7.14 -28.91 -9.09
CA MET A 405 -8.05 -28.17 -9.98
C MET A 405 -7.70 -26.68 -10.04
N LEU A 406 -7.41 -26.06 -8.89
CA LEU A 406 -7.03 -24.65 -8.83
C LEU A 406 -5.65 -24.40 -9.47
N GLN A 407 -4.71 -25.33 -9.30
CA GLN A 407 -3.39 -25.25 -9.97
C GLN A 407 -3.53 -25.31 -11.49
N GLU A 408 -4.39 -26.18 -12.02
CA GLU A 408 -4.65 -26.30 -13.46
C GLU A 408 -5.29 -25.03 -14.02
N GLU A 409 -6.27 -24.45 -13.31
CA GLU A 409 -6.94 -23.19 -13.69
C GLU A 409 -5.95 -22.02 -13.76
N TYR A 410 -5.16 -21.80 -12.69
CA TYR A 410 -4.17 -20.72 -12.67
C TYR A 410 -3.02 -20.93 -13.66
N SER A 411 -2.66 -22.19 -13.95
CA SER A 411 -1.68 -22.50 -14.98
C SER A 411 -2.19 -22.12 -16.38
N GLN A 412 -3.47 -22.33 -16.66
CA GLN A 412 -4.10 -21.85 -17.90
C GLN A 412 -4.13 -20.33 -17.99
N LEU A 413 -4.47 -19.64 -16.89
CA LEU A 413 -4.45 -18.18 -16.83
C LEU A 413 -3.05 -17.62 -17.12
N LYS A 414 -2.02 -18.14 -16.45
CA LYS A 414 -0.61 -17.77 -16.69
C LYS A 414 -0.19 -18.01 -18.13
N TYR A 415 -0.64 -19.10 -18.74
CA TYR A 415 -0.36 -19.39 -20.15
C TYR A 415 -1.06 -18.41 -21.11
N GLN A 416 -2.32 -18.06 -20.84
CA GLN A 416 -3.06 -17.06 -21.63
C GLN A 416 -2.42 -15.68 -21.53
N GLU A 417 -1.94 -15.29 -20.35
CA GLU A 417 -1.21 -14.05 -20.11
C GLU A 417 0.09 -14.00 -20.93
N ALA A 418 0.87 -15.09 -20.92
CA ALA A 418 2.07 -15.20 -21.75
C ALA A 418 1.76 -15.07 -23.26
N LEU A 419 0.69 -15.70 -23.74
CA LEU A 419 0.24 -15.56 -25.14
C LEU A 419 -0.18 -14.12 -25.49
N LEU A 420 -0.83 -13.42 -24.56
CA LEU A 420 -1.19 -12.01 -24.76
C LEU A 420 0.06 -11.12 -24.80
N ASN A 421 1.04 -11.37 -23.92
CA ASN A 421 2.31 -10.66 -23.94
C ASN A 421 3.09 -10.93 -25.23
N ASP A 422 3.15 -12.18 -25.70
CA ASP A 422 3.78 -12.53 -26.97
C ASP A 422 3.11 -11.81 -28.15
N ARG A 423 1.78 -11.68 -28.13
CA ARG A 423 1.05 -10.88 -29.12
C ARG A 423 1.38 -9.40 -29.01
N PHE A 424 1.40 -8.84 -27.81
CA PHE A 424 1.79 -7.45 -27.58
C PHE A 424 3.20 -7.18 -28.14
N VAL A 425 4.19 -8.00 -27.83
CA VAL A 425 5.56 -7.86 -28.36
C VAL A 425 5.61 -7.97 -29.89
N ALA A 426 4.74 -8.80 -30.49
CA ALA A 426 4.64 -8.91 -31.94
C ALA A 426 3.93 -7.71 -32.59
N GLU A 427 2.99 -7.07 -31.89
CA GLU A 427 2.10 -6.02 -32.40
C GLU A 427 2.49 -4.60 -31.94
N GLN A 428 3.45 -4.44 -31.02
CA GLN A 428 3.83 -3.15 -30.42
C GLN A 428 4.29 -2.09 -31.44
N ASN A 429 4.71 -2.51 -32.65
CA ASN A 429 5.15 -1.61 -33.73
C ASN A 429 4.03 -1.28 -34.74
N LEU A 430 2.80 -1.78 -34.54
CA LEU A 430 1.68 -1.51 -35.43
C LEU A 430 1.02 -0.18 -35.10
N ASP A 431 0.50 0.49 -36.12
CA ASP A 431 -0.32 1.69 -35.93
C ASP A 431 -1.58 1.35 -35.13
N ALA A 432 -1.98 2.27 -34.25
CA ALA A 432 -3.14 2.11 -33.39
C ALA A 432 -4.46 2.39 -34.14
N VAL A 433 -4.84 1.44 -35.00
CA VAL A 433 -6.02 1.54 -35.87
C VAL A 433 -7.05 0.47 -35.52
N THR A 434 -8.31 0.88 -35.39
CA THR A 434 -9.42 -0.04 -35.15
C THR A 434 -9.71 -0.91 -36.38
N LYS A 435 -10.48 -1.99 -36.21
CA LYS A 435 -10.82 -2.91 -37.33
C LYS A 435 -11.63 -2.25 -38.44
N ASP A 436 -12.35 -1.18 -38.12
CA ASP A 436 -13.12 -0.34 -39.04
C ASP A 436 -12.32 0.85 -39.59
N GLY A 437 -11.05 1.01 -39.20
CA GLY A 437 -10.12 1.95 -39.81
C GLY A 437 -9.96 3.30 -39.09
N GLU A 438 -10.53 3.46 -37.90
CA GLU A 438 -10.37 4.67 -37.09
C GLU A 438 -9.02 4.66 -36.37
N HIS A 439 -8.28 5.75 -36.50
CA HIS A 439 -6.99 5.92 -35.84
C HIS A 439 -7.18 6.46 -34.42
N ILE A 440 -6.53 5.85 -33.43
CA ILE A 440 -6.54 6.28 -32.04
C ILE A 440 -5.11 6.67 -31.66
N SER A 441 -4.91 7.90 -31.20
CA SER A 441 -3.58 8.33 -30.74
C SER A 441 -3.24 7.71 -29.39
N LEU A 442 -2.09 7.03 -29.31
CA LEU A 442 -1.56 6.45 -28.08
C LEU A 442 -0.45 7.35 -27.54
N LEU A 443 -0.78 8.08 -26.48
CA LEU A 443 0.09 9.07 -25.86
C LEU A 443 0.55 8.60 -24.48
N LEU A 444 1.78 8.97 -24.11
CA LEU A 444 2.38 8.57 -22.84
C LEU A 444 2.02 9.54 -21.70
N ASN A 445 1.81 8.99 -20.50
CA ASN A 445 1.76 9.75 -19.25
C ASN A 445 3.17 9.74 -18.62
N ALA A 446 3.81 10.90 -18.55
CA ALA A 446 5.19 11.09 -18.12
C ALA A 446 5.29 11.89 -16.82
N GLY A 447 6.49 11.86 -16.21
CA GLY A 447 6.86 12.76 -15.11
C GLY A 447 6.94 12.10 -13.73
N LEU A 448 7.28 10.81 -13.64
CA LEU A 448 7.63 10.14 -12.37
C LEU A 448 9.09 9.67 -12.36
N GLU A 449 9.60 9.16 -13.49
CA GLU A 449 10.99 8.66 -13.66
C GLU A 449 11.42 8.87 -15.12
N LEU A 450 12.44 9.70 -15.41
CA LEU A 450 12.79 10.05 -16.80
C LEU A 450 13.55 8.95 -17.52
N ASN A 451 14.30 8.11 -16.80
CA ASN A 451 15.24 7.19 -17.45
C ASN A 451 14.55 5.98 -18.11
N THR A 452 13.31 5.65 -17.73
CA THR A 452 12.49 4.60 -18.38
C THR A 452 11.66 5.14 -19.54
N GLU A 453 11.59 6.45 -19.73
CA GLU A 453 10.75 7.11 -20.73
C GLU A 453 11.44 7.27 -22.10
N HIS A 454 12.77 7.11 -22.16
CA HIS A 454 13.54 7.23 -23.41
C HIS A 454 13.48 5.97 -24.31
N ASP A 455 13.22 4.79 -23.75
CA ASP A 455 13.15 3.53 -24.51
C ASP A 455 11.79 3.31 -25.22
N ASN A 456 10.74 4.01 -24.78
CA ASN A 456 9.37 3.88 -25.33
C ASN A 456 9.10 4.77 -26.55
N LYS A 457 10.07 5.63 -26.91
CA LYS A 457 9.98 6.58 -28.02
C LYS A 457 9.58 5.99 -29.39
N PRO A 458 9.86 4.72 -29.73
CA PRO A 458 9.39 4.12 -30.99
C PRO A 458 7.88 3.79 -31.02
N PHE A 459 7.19 3.77 -29.88
CA PHE A 459 5.89 3.12 -29.73
C PHE A 459 4.74 4.05 -29.34
N CYS A 460 4.97 5.37 -29.26
CA CYS A 460 3.95 6.34 -28.87
C CYS A 460 3.92 7.58 -29.76
N ASP A 461 2.74 8.19 -29.88
CA ASP A 461 2.49 9.37 -30.70
C ASP A 461 2.93 10.67 -30.02
N GLY A 462 3.54 10.59 -28.84
CA GLY A 462 3.95 11.74 -28.02
C GLY A 462 3.57 11.56 -26.55
N VAL A 463 3.52 12.69 -25.83
CA VAL A 463 3.19 12.74 -24.40
C VAL A 463 1.86 13.45 -24.21
N GLY A 464 0.87 12.73 -23.67
CA GLY A 464 -0.50 13.21 -23.47
C GLY A 464 -0.72 13.85 -22.10
N LEU A 465 0.19 13.58 -21.16
CA LEU A 465 0.26 14.24 -19.87
C LEU A 465 1.69 14.17 -19.35
N TYR A 466 2.37 15.30 -19.29
CA TYR A 466 3.59 15.47 -18.53
C TYR A 466 3.26 16.14 -17.18
N ARG A 467 3.47 15.40 -16.09
CA ARG A 467 3.23 15.88 -14.72
C ARG A 467 4.44 16.70 -14.25
N THR A 468 4.25 17.99 -14.00
CA THR A 468 5.34 18.86 -13.56
C THR A 468 5.65 18.69 -12.07
N GLU A 469 4.68 18.26 -11.27
CA GLU A 469 4.76 18.21 -9.80
C GLU A 469 5.91 17.36 -9.26
N ALA A 470 6.18 16.19 -9.85
CA ALA A 470 7.18 15.27 -9.31
C ALA A 470 8.56 15.91 -9.25
N TRP A 471 8.90 16.75 -10.22
CA TRP A 471 10.17 17.47 -10.22
C TRP A 471 10.21 18.57 -9.16
N PHE A 472 9.09 19.27 -8.92
CA PHE A 472 8.98 20.23 -7.81
C PHE A 472 9.15 19.52 -6.46
N MET A 473 8.55 18.34 -6.28
CA MET A 473 8.68 17.55 -5.05
C MET A 473 10.11 17.08 -4.76
N GLN A 474 10.95 16.88 -5.79
CA GLN A 474 12.35 16.48 -5.62
C GLN A 474 13.26 17.63 -5.15
N LYS A 475 12.79 18.89 -5.20
CA LYS A 475 13.58 20.07 -4.78
C LYS A 475 13.30 20.44 -3.33
N GLY A 476 14.23 21.15 -2.71
CA GLY A 476 14.05 21.70 -1.36
C GLY A 476 13.43 23.11 -1.33
N GLN A 477 13.12 23.68 -2.49
CA GLN A 477 12.57 25.03 -2.67
C GLN A 477 11.89 25.14 -4.04
N PHE A 478 11.09 26.18 -4.25
CA PHE A 478 10.56 26.47 -5.58
C PHE A 478 11.70 26.69 -6.59
N PRO A 479 11.67 26.01 -7.73
CA PRO A 479 12.70 26.12 -8.75
C PRO A 479 12.61 27.46 -9.48
N SER A 480 13.77 28.03 -9.78
CA SER A 480 13.85 29.26 -10.58
C SER A 480 13.34 29.03 -12.01
N GLN A 481 12.88 30.10 -12.66
CA GLN A 481 12.48 30.08 -14.07
C GLN A 481 13.54 29.42 -14.98
N SER A 482 14.84 29.68 -14.76
CA SER A 482 15.92 29.10 -15.55
C SER A 482 16.11 27.60 -15.34
N GLU A 483 15.90 27.10 -14.12
CA GLU A 483 15.98 25.67 -13.85
C GLU A 483 14.79 24.94 -14.49
N GLN A 484 13.59 25.52 -14.38
CA GLN A 484 12.40 25.02 -15.06
C GLN A 484 12.57 25.01 -16.59
N GLU A 485 13.12 26.07 -17.18
CA GLU A 485 13.39 26.17 -18.62
C GLU A 485 14.32 25.06 -19.09
N SER A 486 15.46 24.87 -18.40
CA SER A 486 16.43 23.83 -18.75
C SER A 486 15.79 22.45 -18.71
N TRP A 487 14.93 22.21 -17.72
CA TRP A 487 14.24 20.97 -17.54
C TRP A 487 13.19 20.70 -18.62
N TYR A 488 12.28 21.66 -18.84
CA TYR A 488 11.26 21.54 -19.87
C TYR A 488 11.90 21.41 -21.26
N ARG A 489 13.05 22.06 -21.50
CA ARG A 489 13.80 21.94 -22.75
C ARG A 489 14.27 20.51 -23.00
N GLU A 490 14.81 19.86 -21.98
CA GLU A 490 15.26 18.46 -22.06
C GLU A 490 14.10 17.53 -22.44
N VAL A 491 12.96 17.69 -21.79
CA VAL A 491 11.74 16.91 -22.09
C VAL A 491 11.25 17.17 -23.51
N LEU A 492 11.04 18.43 -23.90
CA LEU A 492 10.54 18.78 -25.24
C LEU A 492 11.46 18.28 -26.36
N THR A 493 12.79 18.43 -26.18
CA THR A 493 13.79 17.94 -27.13
C THR A 493 13.76 16.41 -27.23
N SER A 494 13.52 15.74 -26.11
CA SER A 494 13.48 14.28 -26.03
C SER A 494 12.30 13.66 -26.78
N TYR A 495 11.21 14.40 -27.00
CA TYR A 495 10.05 13.90 -27.74
C TYR A 495 9.86 14.55 -29.12
N HIS A 496 10.61 15.61 -29.46
CA HIS A 496 10.51 16.26 -30.76
C HIS A 496 10.70 15.27 -31.94
N PRO A 497 9.85 15.30 -32.98
CA PRO A 497 8.81 16.31 -33.26
C PRO A 497 7.43 16.02 -32.64
N ASN A 498 7.26 14.93 -31.89
CA ASN A 498 5.96 14.55 -31.33
C ASN A 498 5.51 15.55 -30.24
N PRO A 499 4.19 15.77 -30.09
CA PRO A 499 3.63 16.72 -29.12
C PRO A 499 3.90 16.30 -27.68
N VAL A 500 4.05 17.28 -26.80
CA VAL A 500 4.17 17.11 -25.35
C VAL A 500 3.16 18.02 -24.65
N VAL A 501 2.14 17.41 -24.04
CA VAL A 501 1.14 18.11 -23.23
C VAL A 501 1.66 18.27 -21.81
N MET A 502 2.18 19.45 -21.48
CA MET A 502 2.65 19.77 -20.13
C MET A 502 1.51 20.31 -19.27
N ARG A 503 1.24 19.62 -18.15
CA ARG A 503 0.29 20.11 -17.16
C ARG A 503 0.98 21.10 -16.24
N THR A 504 0.35 22.26 -16.04
CA THR A 504 0.83 23.24 -15.06
C THR A 504 0.74 22.66 -13.65
N LEU A 505 1.41 23.28 -12.70
CA LEU A 505 1.65 22.71 -11.37
C LEU A 505 0.34 22.32 -10.66
N ASP A 506 0.13 21.02 -10.42
CA ASP A 506 -1.01 20.46 -9.68
C ASP A 506 -0.63 19.95 -8.28
N ILE A 507 -0.26 20.86 -7.39
CA ILE A 507 0.06 20.56 -5.99
C ILE A 507 -1.16 20.70 -5.07
N GLY A 508 -1.13 20.04 -3.91
CA GLY A 508 -2.26 19.92 -2.98
C GLY A 508 -2.87 18.52 -3.00
N GLY A 509 -3.82 18.25 -2.10
CA GLY A 509 -4.34 16.88 -1.92
C GLY A 509 -3.31 15.97 -1.25
N ASP A 510 -2.92 14.92 -1.96
CA ASP A 510 -1.86 13.96 -1.59
C ASP A 510 -0.44 14.41 -2.00
N LYS A 511 -0.33 15.45 -2.83
CA LYS A 511 0.95 15.93 -3.39
C LYS A 511 1.45 17.15 -2.63
N VAL A 512 2.16 16.89 -1.53
CA VAL A 512 2.67 17.93 -0.63
C VAL A 512 4.12 18.29 -0.98
N LEU A 513 4.44 19.58 -0.95
CA LEU A 513 5.81 20.08 -1.05
C LEU A 513 6.33 20.39 0.36
N ASP A 514 7.46 19.81 0.76
CA ASP A 514 8.02 19.98 2.11
C ASP A 514 8.28 21.45 2.48
N TYR A 515 8.58 22.28 1.47
CA TYR A 515 8.88 23.71 1.61
C TYR A 515 7.65 24.62 1.41
N PHE A 516 6.48 24.06 1.08
CA PHE A 516 5.23 24.79 0.88
C PHE A 516 4.06 24.01 1.50
N ASN A 517 3.89 24.19 2.82
CA ASN A 517 2.94 23.40 3.60
C ASN A 517 1.52 23.97 3.49
N ILE A 518 0.60 23.15 2.98
CA ILE A 518 -0.83 23.45 2.88
C ILE A 518 -1.54 22.62 3.95
N THR A 519 -2.20 23.27 4.91
CA THR A 519 -2.95 22.58 5.97
C THR A 519 -4.44 22.83 5.80
N GLU A 520 -5.19 21.79 5.46
CA GLU A 520 -6.64 21.84 5.25
C GLU A 520 -7.32 20.58 5.80
N GLU A 521 -8.60 20.70 6.20
CA GLU A 521 -9.38 19.55 6.64
C GLU A 521 -9.66 18.54 5.51
N ASN A 522 -9.87 19.05 4.29
CA ASN A 522 -10.16 18.24 3.10
C ASN A 522 -9.26 18.67 1.93
N PRO A 523 -7.99 18.23 1.89
CA PRO A 523 -7.03 18.66 0.87
C PRO A 523 -7.50 18.41 -0.57
N PHE A 524 -8.22 17.30 -0.81
CA PHE A 524 -8.78 17.01 -2.13
C PHE A 524 -9.88 17.98 -2.57
N LEU A 525 -10.56 18.68 -1.67
CA LEU A 525 -11.61 19.66 -2.02
C LEU A 525 -11.15 21.12 -1.91
N GLY A 526 -9.92 21.34 -1.45
CA GLY A 526 -9.43 22.65 -1.03
C GLY A 526 -8.52 23.34 -2.03
N TRP A 527 -7.46 23.94 -1.49
CA TRP A 527 -6.48 24.76 -2.19
C TRP A 527 -5.45 23.91 -2.93
N ARG A 528 -5.83 23.46 -4.13
CA ARG A 528 -5.01 22.62 -5.02
C ARG A 528 -5.06 23.06 -6.48
N GLY A 529 -4.10 22.60 -7.27
CA GLY A 529 -4.09 22.79 -8.72
C GLY A 529 -4.03 24.25 -9.12
N ILE A 530 -4.84 24.61 -10.12
CA ILE A 530 -4.89 25.98 -10.66
C ILE A 530 -5.19 27.04 -9.60
N ARG A 531 -5.92 26.69 -8.54
CA ARG A 531 -6.29 27.62 -7.45
C ARG A 531 -5.07 28.12 -6.69
N VAL A 532 -4.05 27.27 -6.52
CA VAL A 532 -2.79 27.67 -5.88
C VAL A 532 -2.02 28.62 -6.79
N THR A 533 -1.93 28.29 -8.07
CA THR A 533 -1.16 29.09 -9.04
C THR A 533 -1.84 30.40 -9.41
N LEU A 534 -3.17 30.51 -9.32
CA LEU A 534 -3.89 31.78 -9.48
C LEU A 534 -3.81 32.68 -8.24
N ASP A 535 -3.78 32.10 -7.03
CA ASP A 535 -3.53 32.86 -5.80
C ASP A 535 -2.06 33.33 -5.69
N HIS A 536 -1.15 32.58 -6.32
CA HIS A 536 0.28 32.89 -6.45
C HIS A 536 0.69 33.08 -7.92
N PRO A 537 0.24 34.17 -8.59
CA PRO A 537 0.46 34.39 -10.02
C PRO A 537 1.95 34.47 -10.40
N GLU A 538 2.84 34.82 -9.46
CA GLU A 538 4.29 34.79 -9.67
C GLU A 538 4.82 33.40 -10.01
N LEU A 539 4.33 32.36 -9.32
CA LEU A 539 4.74 30.97 -9.56
C LEU A 539 4.23 30.49 -10.93
N PHE A 540 3.01 30.89 -11.26
CA PHE A 540 2.39 30.54 -12.53
C PHE A 540 3.09 31.22 -13.71
N LEU A 541 3.35 32.53 -13.61
CA LEU A 541 4.05 33.28 -14.64
C LEU A 541 5.46 32.74 -14.88
N ASP A 542 6.22 32.42 -13.83
CA ASP A 542 7.54 31.83 -13.95
C ASP A 542 7.48 30.47 -14.68
N GLN A 543 6.51 29.62 -14.33
CA GLN A 543 6.31 28.34 -14.99
C GLN A 543 5.94 28.51 -16.48
N LEU A 544 4.98 29.38 -16.80
CA LEU A 544 4.55 29.65 -18.17
C LEU A 544 5.70 30.20 -19.01
N LYS A 545 6.47 31.16 -18.48
CA LYS A 545 7.65 31.70 -19.18
C LYS A 545 8.71 30.63 -19.43
N ALA A 546 8.96 29.77 -18.44
CA ALA A 546 9.90 28.67 -18.59
C ALA A 546 9.45 27.69 -19.69
N MET A 547 8.16 27.32 -19.73
CA MET A 547 7.60 26.45 -20.77
C MET A 547 7.71 27.06 -22.17
N LEU A 548 7.26 28.32 -22.33
CA LEU A 548 7.31 29.03 -23.61
C LEU A 548 8.75 29.15 -24.14
N LYS A 549 9.69 29.50 -23.26
CA LYS A 549 11.09 29.67 -23.63
C LYS A 549 11.77 28.33 -23.96
N ALA A 550 11.44 27.27 -23.22
CA ALA A 550 11.91 25.92 -23.52
C ALA A 550 11.44 25.41 -24.90
N ASN A 551 10.28 25.88 -25.39
CA ASN A 551 9.70 25.45 -26.67
C ASN A 551 10.31 26.13 -27.91
N ILE A 552 11.15 27.16 -27.75
CA ILE A 552 11.66 27.96 -28.88
C ILE A 552 12.40 27.08 -29.89
N GLY A 553 11.91 27.04 -31.14
CA GLY A 553 12.49 26.25 -32.23
C GLY A 553 12.19 24.74 -32.17
N LEU A 554 11.32 24.28 -31.26
CA LEU A 554 10.81 22.91 -31.22
C LEU A 554 9.34 22.84 -31.66
N GLY A 555 8.50 23.77 -31.21
CA GLY A 555 7.11 23.90 -31.67
C GLY A 555 6.20 22.71 -31.34
N ASN A 556 6.55 21.91 -30.32
CA ASN A 556 5.82 20.70 -29.95
C ASN A 556 5.20 20.76 -28.53
N LEU A 557 5.21 21.92 -27.88
CA LEU A 557 4.56 22.13 -26.58
C LEU A 557 3.05 22.34 -26.71
N LYS A 558 2.29 21.67 -25.84
CA LYS A 558 0.91 22.02 -25.48
C LYS A 558 0.84 22.24 -23.96
N ILE A 559 0.01 23.16 -23.49
CA ILE A 559 -0.13 23.46 -22.05
C ILE A 559 -1.53 23.04 -21.59
N MET A 560 -1.61 22.33 -20.47
CA MET A 560 -2.87 21.88 -19.88
C MET A 560 -3.07 22.40 -18.45
N LEU A 561 -4.25 22.95 -18.17
CA LEU A 561 -4.60 23.50 -16.87
C LEU A 561 -5.34 22.46 -16.00
N PRO A 562 -4.85 22.13 -14.78
CA PRO A 562 -5.50 21.22 -13.84
C PRO A 562 -6.63 21.89 -13.05
N MET A 563 -7.55 21.12 -12.49
CA MET A 563 -8.52 21.50 -11.47
C MET A 563 -9.44 22.68 -11.84
N ILE A 564 -9.64 22.91 -13.14
CA ILE A 564 -10.55 23.95 -13.64
C ILE A 564 -11.99 23.54 -13.33
N SER A 565 -12.69 24.45 -12.66
CA SER A 565 -14.06 24.27 -12.21
C SER A 565 -15.03 25.30 -12.80
N GLY A 566 -14.54 26.46 -13.23
CA GLY A 566 -15.32 27.54 -13.84
C GLY A 566 -14.58 28.30 -14.94
N SER A 567 -15.32 29.12 -15.68
CA SER A 567 -14.79 29.88 -16.83
C SER A 567 -13.88 31.04 -16.43
N GLU A 568 -14.06 31.58 -15.22
CA GLU A 568 -13.21 32.65 -14.69
C GLU A 568 -11.76 32.19 -14.52
N GLU A 569 -11.55 30.95 -14.05
CA GLU A 569 -10.22 30.35 -13.88
C GLU A 569 -9.51 30.20 -15.23
N VAL A 570 -10.24 29.83 -16.29
CA VAL A 570 -9.71 29.77 -17.67
C VAL A 570 -9.35 31.17 -18.16
N ASP A 571 -10.25 32.14 -18.02
CA ASP A 571 -10.05 33.51 -18.49
C ASP A 571 -8.85 34.19 -17.81
N GLU A 572 -8.65 33.94 -16.52
CA GLU A 572 -7.50 34.45 -15.76
C GLU A 572 -6.19 33.77 -16.19
N SER A 573 -6.23 32.45 -16.39
CA SER A 573 -5.06 31.69 -16.84
C SER A 573 -4.58 32.13 -18.23
N LEU A 574 -5.52 32.35 -19.16
CA LEU A 574 -5.21 32.84 -20.51
C LEU A 574 -4.62 34.25 -20.50
N LYS A 575 -5.07 35.13 -19.59
CA LYS A 575 -4.48 36.47 -19.42
C LYS A 575 -3.03 36.39 -18.96
N LEU A 576 -2.73 35.52 -17.98
CA LEU A 576 -1.36 35.33 -17.47
C LEU A 576 -0.44 34.69 -18.53
N LEU A 577 -0.97 33.79 -19.36
CA LEU A 577 -0.25 33.26 -20.51
C LEU A 577 0.08 34.34 -21.55
N GLU A 578 -0.89 35.18 -21.94
CA GLU A 578 -0.63 36.28 -22.87
C GLU A 578 0.37 37.27 -22.27
N GLN A 579 0.28 37.57 -20.97
CA GLN A 579 1.27 38.38 -20.28
C GLN A 579 2.68 37.76 -20.38
N ALA A 580 2.84 36.47 -20.06
CA ALA A 580 4.12 35.76 -20.18
C ALA A 580 4.66 35.79 -21.62
N TYR A 581 3.79 35.60 -22.62
CA TYR A 581 4.14 35.68 -24.04
C TYR A 581 4.65 37.07 -24.43
N PHE A 582 3.95 38.14 -24.05
CA PHE A 582 4.36 39.51 -24.38
C PHE A 582 5.66 39.91 -23.68
N GLU A 583 5.81 39.59 -22.40
CA GLU A 583 7.03 39.88 -21.63
C GLU A 583 8.25 39.17 -22.24
N LEU A 584 8.12 37.90 -22.64
CA LEU A 584 9.20 37.18 -23.31
C LEU A 584 9.49 37.73 -24.72
N SER A 585 8.45 38.08 -25.47
CA SER A 585 8.61 38.66 -26.82
C SER A 585 9.33 40.01 -26.78
N GLU A 586 9.09 40.83 -25.76
CA GLU A 586 9.79 42.09 -25.54
C GLU A 586 11.24 41.87 -25.08
N GLN A 587 11.47 40.91 -24.19
CA GLN A 587 12.80 40.60 -23.66
C GLN A 587 13.72 39.93 -24.70
N TYR A 588 13.15 39.14 -25.63
CA TYR A 588 13.87 38.35 -26.63
C TYR A 588 13.33 38.58 -28.06
N PRO A 589 13.42 39.81 -28.61
CA PRO A 589 12.79 40.16 -29.89
C PRO A 589 13.37 39.43 -31.11
N GLU A 590 14.58 38.88 -30.98
CA GLU A 590 15.27 38.10 -32.02
C GLU A 590 14.82 36.63 -32.07
N GLN A 591 14.06 36.17 -31.06
CA GLN A 591 13.60 34.78 -30.95
C GLN A 591 12.10 34.71 -31.26
N ALA A 592 11.71 33.82 -32.16
CA ALA A 592 10.30 33.56 -32.43
C ALA A 592 9.70 32.76 -31.27
N ILE A 593 8.92 33.42 -30.42
CA ILE A 593 8.10 32.78 -29.40
C ILE A 593 6.80 32.32 -30.07
N GLU A 594 6.53 31.01 -30.01
CA GLU A 594 5.29 30.44 -30.53
C GLU A 594 4.24 30.37 -29.43
N ARG A 595 2.97 30.59 -29.80
CA ARG A 595 1.84 30.35 -28.90
C ARG A 595 1.52 28.84 -28.91
N PRO A 596 1.63 28.13 -27.77
CA PRO A 596 1.26 26.73 -27.69
C PRO A 596 -0.26 26.57 -27.69
N GLU A 597 -0.74 25.40 -28.08
CA GLU A 597 -2.14 25.00 -27.85
C GLU A 597 -2.40 24.88 -26.35
N ILE A 598 -3.56 25.36 -25.92
CA ILE A 598 -3.99 25.38 -24.52
C ILE A 598 -5.18 24.47 -24.32
N GLY A 599 -5.13 23.65 -23.28
CA GLY A 599 -6.23 22.77 -22.91
C GLY A 599 -6.54 22.77 -21.43
N VAL A 600 -7.64 22.11 -21.10
CA VAL A 600 -8.13 21.97 -19.72
C VAL A 600 -8.27 20.50 -19.34
N MET A 601 -7.95 20.19 -18.09
CA MET A 601 -8.19 18.86 -17.54
C MET A 601 -9.64 18.77 -17.04
N LEU A 602 -10.41 17.84 -17.58
CA LEU A 602 -11.78 17.54 -17.17
C LEU A 602 -11.76 16.57 -16.01
N GLU A 603 -11.56 17.11 -14.81
CA GLU A 603 -11.46 16.32 -13.58
C GLU A 603 -12.41 16.76 -12.47
N VAL A 604 -12.98 17.96 -12.56
CA VAL A 604 -14.01 18.45 -11.63
C VAL A 604 -15.40 18.25 -12.27
N PRO A 605 -16.42 17.72 -11.58
CA PRO A 605 -17.74 17.47 -12.18
C PRO A 605 -18.39 18.69 -12.86
N SER A 606 -18.12 19.91 -12.39
CA SER A 606 -18.64 21.14 -13.01
C SER A 606 -18.10 21.35 -14.43
N SER A 607 -16.86 20.93 -14.72
CA SER A 607 -16.21 21.08 -16.03
C SER A 607 -17.03 20.49 -17.18
N VAL A 608 -17.71 19.37 -16.92
CA VAL A 608 -18.54 18.65 -17.90
C VAL A 608 -19.68 19.54 -18.43
N PHE A 609 -20.19 20.45 -17.61
CA PHE A 609 -21.28 21.35 -17.97
C PHE A 609 -20.80 22.66 -18.59
N MET A 610 -19.48 22.90 -18.62
CA MET A 610 -18.87 24.13 -19.14
C MET A 610 -18.23 23.93 -20.53
N LEU A 611 -18.23 22.70 -21.08
CA LEU A 611 -17.58 22.36 -22.33
C LEU A 611 -18.02 23.21 -23.53
N GLU A 612 -19.31 23.53 -23.64
CA GLU A 612 -19.81 24.41 -24.69
C GLU A 612 -19.13 25.79 -24.64
N GLU A 613 -19.02 26.39 -23.45
CA GLU A 613 -18.37 27.70 -23.29
C GLU A 613 -16.85 27.60 -23.52
N TRP A 614 -16.22 26.55 -22.99
CA TRP A 614 -14.78 26.38 -23.08
C TRP A 614 -14.31 26.02 -24.49
N SER A 615 -15.14 25.38 -25.31
CA SER A 615 -14.81 25.09 -26.72
C SER A 615 -14.43 26.32 -27.55
N GLN A 616 -14.81 27.53 -27.09
CA GLN A 616 -14.47 28.79 -27.74
C GLN A 616 -13.21 29.46 -27.16
N LYS A 617 -12.65 28.90 -26.08
CA LYS A 617 -11.55 29.49 -25.29
C LYS A 617 -10.29 28.62 -25.28
N VAL A 618 -10.42 27.31 -25.49
CA VAL A 618 -9.32 26.34 -25.39
C VAL A 618 -9.27 25.46 -26.63
N ASP A 619 -8.10 24.94 -26.95
CA ASP A 619 -7.81 24.17 -28.17
C ASP A 619 -8.05 22.67 -27.99
N PHE A 620 -8.00 22.15 -26.76
CA PHE A 620 -8.26 20.73 -26.46
C PHE A 620 -8.69 20.52 -25.00
N CYS A 621 -9.10 19.29 -24.67
CA CYS A 621 -9.33 18.89 -23.29
C CYS A 621 -8.81 17.47 -23.02
N SER A 622 -8.55 17.14 -21.75
CA SER A 622 -8.16 15.79 -21.36
C SER A 622 -8.86 15.34 -20.10
N VAL A 623 -9.42 14.14 -20.09
CA VAL A 623 -10.14 13.62 -18.92
C VAL A 623 -9.17 13.08 -17.88
N GLY A 624 -9.14 13.72 -16.71
CA GLY A 624 -8.51 13.21 -15.50
C GLY A 624 -9.43 12.24 -14.77
N SER A 625 -9.56 11.02 -15.32
CA SER A 625 -10.54 10.01 -14.86
C SER A 625 -10.44 9.68 -13.37
N ASN A 626 -9.24 9.75 -12.78
CA ASN A 626 -8.97 9.53 -11.37
C ASN A 626 -9.71 10.51 -10.46
N ASP A 627 -9.42 11.79 -10.61
CA ASP A 627 -10.03 12.87 -9.83
C ASP A 627 -11.52 13.00 -10.18
N LEU A 628 -11.88 12.84 -11.47
CA LEU A 628 -13.28 12.83 -11.89
C LEU A 628 -14.09 11.72 -11.19
N THR A 629 -13.57 10.49 -11.14
CA THR A 629 -14.22 9.37 -10.44
C THR A 629 -14.34 9.64 -8.95
N GLN A 630 -13.27 10.15 -8.34
CA GLN A 630 -13.24 10.50 -6.92
C GLN A 630 -14.33 11.52 -6.57
N TYR A 631 -14.47 12.60 -7.33
CA TYR A 631 -15.50 13.61 -7.07
C TYR A 631 -16.90 13.18 -7.49
N MET A 632 -17.04 12.42 -8.56
CA MET A 632 -18.34 11.89 -9.00
C MET A 632 -18.94 10.88 -8.02
N LEU A 633 -18.10 10.10 -7.34
CA LEU A 633 -18.52 9.11 -6.35
C LEU A 633 -18.40 9.60 -4.91
N ALA A 634 -17.75 10.74 -4.69
CA ALA A 634 -17.37 11.24 -3.37
C ALA A 634 -16.55 10.22 -2.55
N VAL A 635 -15.57 9.58 -3.19
CA VAL A 635 -14.73 8.54 -2.60
C VAL A 635 -13.26 8.89 -2.75
N ASP A 636 -12.58 9.10 -1.62
CA ASP A 636 -11.14 9.21 -1.58
C ASP A 636 -10.49 7.82 -1.73
N ARG A 637 -9.76 7.62 -2.82
CA ARG A 637 -9.08 6.35 -3.12
C ARG A 637 -7.92 6.02 -2.18
N SER A 638 -7.35 7.02 -1.52
CA SER A 638 -6.28 6.82 -0.53
C SER A 638 -6.83 6.39 0.84
N ASN A 639 -8.13 6.56 1.06
CA ASN A 639 -8.78 6.18 2.30
C ASN A 639 -9.18 4.70 2.29
N ALA A 640 -8.38 3.87 2.98
CA ALA A 640 -8.56 2.42 3.06
C ALA A 640 -9.97 1.96 3.50
N ARG A 641 -10.75 2.80 4.21
CA ARG A 641 -12.11 2.44 4.64
C ARG A 641 -13.15 2.48 3.51
N VAL A 642 -12.89 3.26 2.47
CA VAL A 642 -13.81 3.51 1.36
C VAL A 642 -13.21 3.24 -0.02
N ALA A 643 -11.91 2.94 -0.11
CA ALA A 643 -11.21 2.66 -1.37
C ALA A 643 -11.89 1.58 -2.23
N GLU A 644 -12.55 0.58 -1.62
CA GLU A 644 -13.33 -0.44 -2.35
C GLU A 644 -14.53 0.14 -3.14
N LEU A 645 -15.02 1.33 -2.78
CA LEU A 645 -16.11 2.02 -3.47
C LEU A 645 -15.61 2.80 -4.70
N PHE A 646 -14.30 3.01 -4.84
CA PHE A 646 -13.72 3.67 -6.00
C PHE A 646 -13.83 2.72 -7.21
N ASN A 647 -14.73 3.04 -8.13
CA ASN A 647 -14.99 2.21 -9.29
C ASN A 647 -15.01 3.05 -10.58
N PRO A 648 -13.94 3.01 -11.38
CA PRO A 648 -13.88 3.70 -12.69
C PRO A 648 -14.97 3.24 -13.68
N TYR A 649 -15.46 2.02 -13.53
CA TYR A 649 -16.52 1.44 -14.36
C TYR A 649 -17.93 1.69 -13.80
N HIS A 650 -18.07 2.52 -12.77
CA HIS A 650 -19.38 2.85 -12.23
C HIS A 650 -20.26 3.48 -13.32
N PRO A 651 -21.56 3.11 -13.44
CA PRO A 651 -22.42 3.61 -14.51
C PRO A 651 -22.52 5.14 -14.59
N SER A 652 -22.40 5.87 -13.48
CA SER A 652 -22.37 7.34 -13.50
C SER A 652 -21.11 7.89 -14.17
N VAL A 653 -19.94 7.28 -13.94
CA VAL A 653 -18.66 7.69 -14.54
C VAL A 653 -18.70 7.43 -16.04
N LEU A 654 -19.11 6.22 -16.46
CA LEU A 654 -19.23 5.88 -17.88
C LEU A 654 -20.21 6.80 -18.63
N ARG A 655 -21.34 7.17 -18.00
CA ARG A 655 -22.31 8.11 -18.58
C ARG A 655 -21.74 9.53 -18.71
N VAL A 656 -20.93 9.97 -17.75
CA VAL A 656 -20.24 11.26 -17.84
C VAL A 656 -19.19 11.23 -18.95
N LEU A 657 -18.39 10.17 -19.08
CA LEU A 657 -17.43 10.02 -20.18
C LEU A 657 -18.13 10.04 -21.55
N LEU A 658 -19.26 9.34 -21.69
CA LEU A 658 -20.07 9.39 -22.90
C LEU A 658 -20.57 10.82 -23.19
N LYS A 659 -21.03 11.54 -22.16
CA LYS A 659 -21.46 12.93 -22.32
C LYS A 659 -20.31 13.83 -22.76
N ILE A 660 -19.14 13.73 -22.12
CA ILE A 660 -17.94 14.48 -22.52
C ILE A 660 -17.62 14.21 -24.00
N ALA A 661 -17.59 12.94 -24.42
CA ALA A 661 -17.31 12.58 -25.81
C ALA A 661 -18.33 13.18 -26.79
N GLN A 662 -19.62 13.17 -26.45
CA GLN A 662 -20.68 13.76 -27.27
C GLN A 662 -20.56 15.27 -27.40
N GLU A 663 -20.31 15.97 -26.28
CA GLU A 663 -20.14 17.43 -26.28
C GLU A 663 -18.87 17.83 -27.05
N CYS A 664 -17.75 17.14 -26.82
CA CYS A 664 -16.50 17.39 -27.55
C CYS A 664 -16.67 17.17 -29.05
N GLN A 665 -17.35 16.09 -29.45
CA GLN A 665 -17.66 15.82 -30.86
C GLN A 665 -18.57 16.91 -31.47
N GLN A 666 -19.59 17.36 -30.74
CA GLN A 666 -20.50 18.42 -31.20
C GLN A 666 -19.79 19.75 -31.44
N HIS A 667 -18.79 20.05 -30.60
CA HIS A 667 -18.03 21.30 -30.65
C HIS A 667 -16.70 21.20 -31.40
N GLU A 668 -16.42 20.05 -32.03
CA GLU A 668 -15.14 19.77 -32.71
C GLU A 668 -13.91 20.02 -31.82
N LEU A 669 -14.06 19.83 -30.51
CA LEU A 669 -13.00 19.99 -29.51
C LEU A 669 -12.24 18.66 -29.36
N PRO A 670 -10.95 18.60 -29.70
CA PRO A 670 -10.13 17.41 -29.47
C PRO A 670 -10.14 17.03 -27.98
N PHE A 671 -10.34 15.73 -27.70
CA PHE A 671 -10.29 15.23 -26.32
C PHE A 671 -9.43 13.97 -26.21
N SER A 672 -8.75 13.84 -25.07
CA SER A 672 -7.99 12.65 -24.67
C SER A 672 -8.39 12.18 -23.27
N LEU A 673 -7.85 11.05 -22.83
CA LEU A 673 -8.01 10.54 -21.47
C LEU A 673 -6.62 10.16 -20.93
N CYS A 674 -6.24 10.76 -19.80
CA CYS A 674 -4.92 10.56 -19.17
C CYS A 674 -5.00 10.03 -17.73
N GLY A 675 -6.20 9.82 -17.20
CA GLY A 675 -6.43 9.37 -15.83
C GLY A 675 -6.40 7.86 -15.67
#